data_AF-A0A844MYH3-F1
#
_entry.id   AF-A0A844MYH3-F1
#
_cell.length_a   1.000
_cell.length_b   1.000
_cell.length_c   1.000
_cell.angle_alpha   90.00
_cell.angle_beta   90.00
_cell.angle_gamma   90.00
#
_symmetry.space_group_name_H-M   'P 1'
#
loop_
_entity.id
_entity.type
_entity.pdbx_description
1 polymer ?
#
loop_
_entity_poly.entity_id
_entity_poly.type
_entity_poly.pdbx_seq_one_letter_code
_entity_poly.pdbx_strand_id
1 'polypeptide(L)'
;MAAISVNQKIFEKLQQAYIEKFGASPKFLITELNRVYQDKREDSKDIISDKTIRNFFKDNEPTKMQEKNLNFLCAILLGYESYQEALRQQTVLEQGEKAETDNQETWLHRYQEYLKRKCGTIKVLTMTQPLQLDSVYTQVNVLENIQGKQSKTLQELFSQFSNEGISFSRFNYRIRNHLSALDAVNTYSKLLIWGKPGAGKTTFLKHLVLYSIEQKEEVKEIPIFISLKAFSDKEDKQNLLDAVKEDLSDYIAETSQFVQDILEQGHCLILLDGLDEVGETKSDRIYQSIDNFVKKFPKNRFVLTCRSGSADYIFPDFTEVEIADFDNSQVEIFIRKWFAPSEDLKLADSLLEKIEKNRAIEELTANPLLLTMLCLVFDDRYELPSNQYSLIHDAVEILLRRWDASRRIERSITNKFNLPYQQKVNLLSKVAYESFLQEPHKILWQQRELEEIIGNYIENLPDFSTDTLNFDSLAILKRIEANHGLLVKQAQDIYSFSHLTFQEYFVANYIVESRSYEILKEVVKQHLVNRQWREVFLIIAGRLANADDFLKILFIQINKLVNSKRLQDMLAWLDDVTTYHGVKSSSWRAFYLFVDQEFELYTNQLSKVDSALAQKLATLLKEFNRERKKIIERSPLSDFALYLVDTYTKVSAKAENKQFKPHKVNPLLRKELPVSDDTAMAPQLGGEGVTIDKNRGVITLSKQQRQITLDKDNFPNQIISSITSDRSVNYESLADELIFLQESFPDDNAPQSDWQDWIKHLRGVMRLYLNIGYDDVKFSPEQIKTLKDYLYANILLLECIKGCNYSSKDLRTQILDYLLLPSKRIPETLIREQGLGVRG
;
A
#
# COMPACT_ATOMS: atom_id res chain seq x y z
N MET A 1 -69.54 53.80 -8.47
CA MET A 1 -68.17 53.29 -8.63
C MET A 1 -68.24 51.81 -8.97
N ALA A 2 -67.47 51.34 -9.95
CA ALA A 2 -67.43 49.93 -10.34
C ALA A 2 -66.84 49.07 -9.19
N ALA A 3 -67.30 47.83 -9.04
CA ALA A 3 -66.72 46.90 -8.07
C ALA A 3 -65.35 46.42 -8.56
N ILE A 4 -64.34 46.52 -7.70
CA ILE A 4 -62.96 46.13 -7.99
C ILE A 4 -62.67 44.72 -7.47
N SER A 5 -61.71 44.03 -8.09
CA SER A 5 -61.21 42.74 -7.60
C SER A 5 -60.31 42.96 -6.40
N VAL A 6 -60.47 42.13 -5.36
CA VAL A 6 -59.67 42.24 -4.13
C VAL A 6 -58.48 41.29 -4.23
N ASN A 7 -57.31 41.75 -3.79
CA ASN A 7 -56.10 40.93 -3.70
C ASN A 7 -56.30 39.83 -2.65
N GLN A 8 -55.95 38.60 -3.01
CA GLN A 8 -56.16 37.39 -2.20
C GLN A 8 -55.60 37.54 -0.77
N LYS A 9 -54.35 37.99 -0.61
CA LYS A 9 -53.70 38.09 0.70
C LYS A 9 -54.32 39.19 1.57
N ILE A 10 -54.77 40.28 0.96
CA ILE A 10 -55.49 41.35 1.70
C ILE A 10 -56.86 40.84 2.13
N PHE A 11 -57.53 40.07 1.27
CA PHE A 11 -58.82 39.45 1.59
C PHE A 11 -58.71 38.47 2.76
N GLU A 12 -57.69 37.61 2.78
CA GLU A 12 -57.40 36.70 3.89
C GLU A 12 -57.15 37.45 5.20
N LYS A 13 -56.35 38.53 5.16
CA LYS A 13 -56.12 39.41 6.33
C LYS A 13 -57.41 40.05 6.82
N LEU A 14 -58.26 40.55 5.90
CA LEU A 14 -59.56 41.12 6.25
C LEU A 14 -60.48 40.06 6.89
N GLN A 15 -60.48 38.84 6.35
CA GLN A 15 -61.30 37.74 6.84
C GLN A 15 -60.85 37.29 8.23
N GLN A 16 -59.55 37.14 8.44
CA GLN A 16 -58.97 36.80 9.74
C GLN A 16 -59.29 37.89 10.78
N ALA A 17 -59.04 39.16 10.47
CA ALA A 17 -59.36 40.27 11.37
C ALA A 17 -60.86 40.38 11.65
N TYR A 18 -61.71 40.04 10.68
CA TYR A 18 -63.16 40.01 10.85
C TYR A 18 -63.61 38.91 11.83
N ILE A 19 -62.99 37.73 11.76
CA ILE A 19 -63.22 36.63 12.70
C ILE A 19 -62.70 37.01 14.09
N GLU A 20 -61.47 37.49 14.21
CA GLU A 20 -60.82 37.79 15.49
C GLU A 20 -61.50 38.95 16.23
N LYS A 21 -61.78 40.06 15.54
CA LYS A 21 -62.31 41.27 16.19
C LYS A 21 -63.82 41.25 16.37
N PHE A 22 -64.55 40.55 15.50
CA PHE A 22 -66.02 40.63 15.44
C PHE A 22 -66.72 39.26 15.46
N GLY A 23 -65.98 38.16 15.64
CA GLY A 23 -66.54 36.81 15.74
C GLY A 23 -67.33 36.37 14.50
N ALA A 24 -66.95 36.87 13.32
CA ALA A 24 -67.70 36.71 12.06
C ALA A 24 -69.17 37.17 12.12
N SER A 25 -69.49 38.15 12.99
CA SER A 25 -70.83 38.72 13.12
C SER A 25 -70.94 40.02 12.30
N PRO A 26 -71.73 40.04 11.20
CA PRO A 26 -71.92 41.25 10.40
C PRO A 26 -72.54 42.37 11.23
N LYS A 27 -73.42 42.04 12.19
CA LYS A 27 -74.11 43.00 13.04
C LYS A 27 -73.15 43.83 13.88
N PHE A 28 -72.11 43.21 14.45
CA PHE A 28 -71.11 43.94 15.26
C PHE A 28 -70.22 44.81 14.38
N LEU A 29 -69.76 44.29 13.23
CA LEU A 29 -68.96 45.07 12.29
C LEU A 29 -69.74 46.28 11.74
N ILE A 30 -71.03 46.13 11.43
CA ILE A 30 -71.88 47.23 10.97
C ILE A 30 -72.07 48.27 12.06
N THR A 31 -72.28 47.84 13.31
CA THR A 31 -72.44 48.75 14.45
C THR A 31 -71.18 49.61 14.60
N GLU A 32 -70.02 48.99 14.49
CA GLU A 32 -68.74 49.70 14.60
C GLU A 32 -68.47 50.61 13.40
N LEU A 33 -68.74 50.16 12.17
CA LEU A 33 -68.66 51.01 10.99
C LEU A 33 -69.54 52.25 11.12
N ASN A 34 -70.80 52.07 11.54
CA ASN A 34 -71.77 53.15 11.73
C ASN A 34 -71.38 54.10 12.87
N ARG A 35 -70.71 53.60 13.91
CA ARG A 35 -70.17 54.41 15.01
C ARG A 35 -69.01 55.28 14.53
N VAL A 36 -68.08 54.70 13.76
CA VAL A 36 -66.85 55.40 13.34
C VAL A 36 -67.10 56.39 12.20
N TYR A 37 -68.03 56.11 11.28
CA TYR A 37 -68.33 57.00 10.15
C TYR A 37 -69.75 57.57 10.19
N GLN A 38 -70.22 57.94 11.38
CA GLN A 38 -71.56 58.51 11.61
C GLN A 38 -71.86 59.72 10.71
N ASP A 39 -70.86 60.58 10.48
CA ASP A 39 -70.96 61.80 9.65
C ASP A 39 -71.10 61.51 8.14
N LYS A 40 -70.84 60.27 7.70
CA LYS A 40 -70.92 59.85 6.29
C LYS A 40 -72.19 59.04 5.99
N ARG A 41 -73.14 58.98 6.94
CA ARG A 41 -74.37 58.21 6.85
C ARG A 41 -75.49 59.05 6.22
N GLU A 42 -75.97 58.66 5.04
CA GLU A 42 -77.14 59.26 4.39
C GLU A 42 -78.43 58.57 4.90
N ASP A 43 -79.39 59.37 5.37
CA ASP A 43 -80.79 59.01 5.66
C ASP A 43 -81.05 57.54 6.07
N SER A 44 -80.79 57.23 7.35
CA SER A 44 -81.16 55.96 8.01
C SER A 44 -80.60 54.65 7.42
N LYS A 45 -79.66 54.71 6.46
CA LYS A 45 -79.02 53.51 5.87
C LYS A 45 -77.66 53.19 6.52
N ASP A 46 -77.34 51.93 6.68
CA ASP A 46 -76.01 51.49 7.14
C ASP A 46 -74.93 51.80 6.10
N ILE A 47 -73.70 52.12 6.54
CA ILE A 47 -72.57 52.47 5.65
C ILE A 47 -72.25 51.32 4.69
N ILE A 48 -72.34 50.08 5.19
CA ILE A 48 -72.28 48.86 4.37
C ILE A 48 -73.45 47.98 4.81
N SER A 49 -74.25 47.51 3.85
CA SER A 49 -75.39 46.65 4.17
C SER A 49 -74.96 45.28 4.70
N ASP A 50 -75.76 44.68 5.60
CA ASP A 50 -75.57 43.31 6.11
C ASP A 50 -75.42 42.29 4.98
N LYS A 51 -76.23 42.40 3.92
CA LYS A 51 -76.13 41.55 2.74
C LYS A 51 -74.77 41.66 2.05
N THR A 52 -74.21 42.87 1.97
CA THR A 52 -72.90 43.10 1.33
C THR A 52 -71.77 42.50 2.15
N ILE A 53 -71.77 42.66 3.49
CA ILE A 53 -70.74 42.08 4.36
C ILE A 53 -70.81 40.56 4.35
N ARG A 54 -72.03 39.99 4.47
CA ARG A 54 -72.22 38.54 4.42
C ARG A 54 -71.74 37.95 3.12
N ASN A 55 -72.10 38.55 1.98
CA ASN A 55 -71.68 38.05 0.68
C ASN A 55 -70.17 38.18 0.46
N PHE A 56 -69.55 39.23 1.00
CA PHE A 56 -68.11 39.45 0.83
C PHE A 56 -67.27 38.42 1.57
N PHE A 57 -67.62 38.08 2.82
CA PHE A 57 -66.89 37.12 3.65
C PHE A 57 -67.46 35.69 3.60
N LYS A 58 -68.39 35.40 2.68
CA LYS A 58 -69.08 34.09 2.59
C LYS A 58 -68.15 32.97 2.13
N ASP A 59 -67.33 33.27 1.13
CA ASP A 59 -66.50 32.30 0.42
C ASP A 59 -65.03 32.54 0.73
N ASN A 60 -64.17 31.55 0.49
CA ASN A 60 -62.71 31.65 0.73
C ASN A 60 -61.97 32.40 -0.38
N GLU A 61 -62.69 32.92 -1.37
CA GLU A 61 -62.15 33.68 -2.49
C GLU A 61 -62.70 35.11 -2.53
N PRO A 62 -61.87 36.10 -2.88
CA PRO A 62 -62.23 37.51 -2.90
C PRO A 62 -63.30 37.79 -3.96
N THR A 63 -64.50 38.16 -3.51
CA THR A 63 -65.54 38.68 -4.41
C THR A 63 -65.29 40.16 -4.72
N LYS A 64 -65.80 40.63 -5.87
CA LYS A 64 -65.66 42.04 -6.24
C LYS A 64 -66.43 42.93 -5.26
N MET A 65 -65.79 43.99 -4.76
CA MET A 65 -66.41 44.95 -3.84
C MET A 65 -66.16 46.38 -4.31
N GLN A 66 -67.07 47.29 -3.99
CA GLN A 66 -66.84 48.71 -4.24
C GLN A 66 -65.66 49.21 -3.41
N GLU A 67 -64.73 49.92 -4.03
CA GLU A 67 -63.52 50.43 -3.39
C GLU A 67 -63.82 51.28 -2.15
N LYS A 68 -64.90 52.07 -2.17
CA LYS A 68 -65.37 52.83 -1.01
C LYS A 68 -65.63 51.93 0.21
N ASN A 69 -66.26 50.77 0.00
CA ASN A 69 -66.56 49.82 1.07
C ASN A 69 -65.28 49.10 1.54
N LEU A 70 -64.37 48.78 0.62
CA LEU A 70 -63.07 48.19 0.96
C LEU A 70 -62.24 49.15 1.82
N ASN A 71 -62.23 50.44 1.52
CA ASN A 71 -61.53 51.43 2.33
C ASN A 71 -62.06 51.45 3.78
N PHE A 72 -63.38 51.41 3.97
CA PHE A 72 -63.96 51.32 5.31
C PHE A 72 -63.58 50.02 6.02
N LEU A 73 -63.59 48.89 5.31
CA LEU A 73 -63.20 47.59 5.88
C LEU A 73 -61.71 47.57 6.24
N CYS A 74 -60.81 48.03 5.36
CA CYS A 74 -59.37 48.12 5.64
C CYS A 74 -59.08 49.02 6.84
N ALA A 75 -59.79 50.13 6.99
CA ALA A 75 -59.60 51.03 8.14
C ALA A 75 -60.02 50.39 9.46
N ILE A 76 -61.19 49.75 9.52
CA ILE A 76 -61.68 49.14 10.77
C ILE A 76 -60.95 47.82 11.09
N LEU A 77 -60.75 46.97 10.08
CA LEU A 77 -60.22 45.63 10.29
C LEU A 77 -58.69 45.60 10.33
N LEU A 78 -58.02 46.34 9.46
CA LEU A 78 -56.55 46.31 9.32
C LEU A 78 -55.86 47.58 9.83
N GLY A 79 -56.60 48.66 10.09
CA GLY A 79 -56.02 49.93 10.53
C GLY A 79 -55.38 50.76 9.40
N TYR A 80 -55.64 50.43 8.13
CA TYR A 80 -55.12 51.18 6.97
C TYR A 80 -56.13 52.22 6.47
N GLU A 81 -55.69 53.42 6.10
CA GLU A 81 -56.57 54.51 5.68
C GLU A 81 -57.33 54.19 4.38
N SER A 82 -56.78 53.30 3.54
CA SER A 82 -57.44 52.83 2.32
C SER A 82 -56.98 51.44 1.87
N TYR A 83 -57.73 50.84 0.96
CA TYR A 83 -57.35 49.60 0.27
C TYR A 83 -56.07 49.76 -0.56
N GLN A 84 -55.83 50.94 -1.15
CA GLN A 84 -54.59 51.24 -1.87
C GLN A 84 -53.37 51.27 -0.93
N GLU A 85 -53.54 51.75 0.30
CA GLU A 85 -52.49 51.71 1.31
C GLU A 85 -52.20 50.28 1.76
N ALA A 86 -53.24 49.47 1.99
CA ALA A 86 -53.08 48.05 2.28
C ALA A 86 -52.32 47.30 1.17
N LEU A 87 -52.60 47.63 -0.10
CA LEU A 87 -51.87 47.11 -1.27
C LEU A 87 -50.40 47.53 -1.27
N ARG A 88 -50.10 48.80 -0.98
CA ARG A 88 -48.71 49.28 -0.90
C ARG A 88 -47.93 48.58 0.20
N GLN A 89 -48.51 48.45 1.40
CA GLN A 89 -47.87 47.76 2.52
C GLN A 89 -47.64 46.28 2.21
N GLN A 90 -48.61 45.62 1.56
CA GLN A 90 -48.45 44.23 1.12
C GLN A 90 -47.36 44.08 0.05
N THR A 91 -47.24 45.03 -0.87
CA THR A 91 -46.20 45.04 -1.92
C THR A 91 -44.81 45.26 -1.31
N VAL A 92 -44.68 46.12 -0.29
CA VAL A 92 -43.42 46.36 0.43
C VAL A 92 -42.97 45.11 1.20
N LEU A 93 -43.89 44.42 1.87
CA LEU A 93 -43.60 43.15 2.56
C LEU A 93 -43.13 42.06 1.58
N GLU A 94 -43.80 41.94 0.42
CA GLU A 94 -43.43 40.97 -0.61
C GLU A 94 -42.10 41.29 -1.31
N GLN A 95 -41.71 42.56 -1.37
CA GLN A 95 -40.40 42.99 -1.87
C GLN A 95 -39.29 42.78 -0.82
N GLY A 96 -39.59 42.91 0.47
CA GLY A 96 -38.66 42.59 1.56
C GLY A 96 -38.36 41.10 1.66
N GLU A 97 -39.40 40.24 1.59
CA GLU A 97 -39.24 38.78 1.64
C GLU A 97 -38.45 38.24 0.43
N LYS A 98 -38.66 38.81 -0.77
CA LYS A 98 -37.90 38.46 -1.98
C LYS A 98 -36.44 38.91 -1.93
N ALA A 99 -36.15 40.07 -1.35
CA ALA A 99 -34.79 40.56 -1.21
C ALA A 99 -33.96 39.75 -0.19
N GLU A 100 -34.59 39.24 0.88
CA GLU A 100 -33.91 38.36 1.86
C GLU A 100 -33.63 36.96 1.30
N THR A 101 -34.56 36.38 0.53
CA THR A 101 -34.36 35.06 -0.10
C THR A 101 -33.34 35.11 -1.25
N ASP A 102 -33.39 36.12 -2.12
CA ASP A 102 -32.38 36.31 -3.18
C ASP A 102 -30.97 36.53 -2.59
N ASN A 103 -30.85 37.25 -1.46
CA ASN A 103 -29.53 37.50 -0.86
C ASN A 103 -28.96 36.25 -0.16
N GLN A 104 -29.81 35.41 0.45
CA GLN A 104 -29.42 34.15 1.11
C GLN A 104 -28.90 33.09 0.13
N GLU A 105 -29.57 32.85 -1.00
CA GLU A 105 -29.10 31.88 -2.00
C GLU A 105 -27.80 32.36 -2.69
N THR A 106 -27.64 33.68 -2.86
CA THR A 106 -26.51 34.26 -3.61
C THR A 106 -25.18 34.24 -2.85
N TRP A 107 -25.16 34.38 -1.52
CA TRP A 107 -23.91 34.28 -0.75
C TRP A 107 -23.46 32.83 -0.59
N LEU A 108 -24.39 31.89 -0.36
CA LEU A 108 -24.09 30.49 -0.14
C LEU A 108 -23.46 29.88 -1.40
N HIS A 109 -24.01 30.17 -2.57
CA HIS A 109 -23.43 29.72 -3.84
C HIS A 109 -22.00 30.27 -4.04
N ARG A 110 -21.76 31.55 -3.74
CA ARG A 110 -20.40 32.15 -3.82
C ARG A 110 -19.42 31.49 -2.85
N TYR A 111 -19.85 31.20 -1.63
CA TYR A 111 -19.03 30.51 -0.64
C TYR A 111 -18.74 29.05 -1.04
N GLN A 112 -19.73 28.33 -1.58
CA GLN A 112 -19.54 26.98 -2.12
C GLN A 112 -18.53 26.95 -3.27
N GLU A 113 -18.58 27.92 -4.19
CA GLU A 113 -17.59 28.03 -5.27
C GLU A 113 -16.17 28.32 -4.74
N TYR A 114 -16.06 29.13 -3.69
CA TYR A 114 -14.79 29.31 -2.98
C TYR A 114 -14.27 27.99 -2.37
N LEU A 115 -15.14 27.25 -1.69
CA LEU A 115 -14.78 25.97 -1.07
C LEU A 115 -14.39 24.92 -2.10
N LYS A 116 -15.09 24.83 -3.24
CA LYS A 116 -14.71 23.97 -4.37
C LYS A 116 -13.32 24.33 -4.89
N ARG A 117 -12.96 25.61 -4.98
CA ARG A 117 -11.59 26.02 -5.37
C ARG A 117 -10.55 25.68 -4.30
N LYS A 118 -10.88 25.89 -3.01
CA LYS A 118 -9.98 25.64 -1.86
C LYS A 118 -9.72 24.15 -1.64
N CYS A 119 -10.74 23.31 -1.82
CA CYS A 119 -10.74 21.88 -1.47
C CYS A 119 -10.75 20.93 -2.67
N GLY A 120 -11.15 21.40 -3.86
CA GLY A 120 -11.32 20.60 -5.08
C GLY A 120 -10.04 20.07 -5.69
N THR A 121 -8.88 20.57 -5.26
CA THR A 121 -7.59 20.13 -5.80
C THR A 121 -6.62 19.65 -4.72
N ILE A 122 -5.77 18.71 -5.13
CA ILE A 122 -4.66 18.20 -4.34
C ILE A 122 -3.35 18.36 -5.10
N LYS A 123 -2.34 18.85 -4.37
CA LYS A 123 -0.96 18.93 -4.84
C LYS A 123 -0.05 18.50 -3.70
N VAL A 124 0.65 17.39 -3.90
CA VAL A 124 1.56 16.80 -2.91
C VAL A 124 2.90 16.47 -3.58
N LEU A 125 3.95 16.31 -2.77
CA LEU A 125 5.27 15.87 -3.23
C LEU A 125 5.82 16.76 -4.36
N THR A 126 6.32 16.15 -5.44
CA THR A 126 6.94 16.80 -6.60
C THR A 126 5.95 17.03 -7.75
N MET A 127 4.63 16.93 -7.51
CA MET A 127 3.61 17.14 -8.54
C MET A 127 3.82 18.48 -9.26
N THR A 128 3.89 18.45 -10.59
CA THR A 128 4.03 19.66 -11.42
C THR A 128 2.73 20.45 -11.44
N GLN A 129 1.60 19.74 -11.61
CA GLN A 129 0.25 20.30 -11.64
C GLN A 129 -0.65 19.72 -10.53
N PRO A 130 -1.61 20.50 -10.01
CA PRO A 130 -2.62 19.98 -9.08
C PRO A 130 -3.58 19.01 -9.78
N LEU A 131 -4.01 17.97 -9.07
CA LEU A 131 -5.04 17.02 -9.54
C LEU A 131 -6.41 17.37 -8.93
N GLN A 132 -7.48 17.06 -9.65
CA GLN A 132 -8.84 17.14 -9.13
C GLN A 132 -9.04 16.06 -8.07
N LEU A 133 -9.47 16.43 -6.87
CA LEU A 133 -9.56 15.51 -5.75
C LEU A 133 -10.48 14.32 -6.06
N ASP A 134 -11.66 14.56 -6.62
CA ASP A 134 -12.64 13.50 -6.88
C ASP A 134 -12.19 12.49 -7.94
N SER A 135 -11.27 12.91 -8.81
CA SER A 135 -10.69 12.01 -9.83
C SER A 135 -9.78 10.95 -9.23
N VAL A 136 -9.17 11.21 -8.08
CA VAL A 136 -8.19 10.31 -7.43
C VAL A 136 -8.62 9.83 -6.04
N TYR A 137 -9.66 10.45 -5.45
CA TYR A 137 -10.09 10.14 -4.09
C TYR A 137 -10.49 8.67 -3.97
N THR A 138 -9.94 8.01 -2.97
CA THR A 138 -10.29 6.65 -2.60
C THR A 138 -10.84 6.69 -1.18
N GLN A 139 -12.01 6.07 -1.00
CA GLN A 139 -12.71 6.03 0.28
C GLN A 139 -11.79 5.47 1.36
N VAL A 140 -11.74 6.14 2.51
CA VAL A 140 -10.92 5.73 3.66
C VAL A 140 -11.79 5.07 4.73
N ASN A 141 -11.23 4.08 5.40
CA ASN A 141 -11.90 3.35 6.46
C ASN A 141 -11.36 3.81 7.83
N VAL A 142 -12.17 3.66 8.88
CA VAL A 142 -11.78 4.00 10.25
C VAL A 142 -11.99 2.82 11.20
N LEU A 143 -11.17 2.81 12.24
CA LEU A 143 -11.20 1.90 13.36
C LEU A 143 -11.75 2.65 14.57
N GLU A 144 -12.73 2.07 15.26
CA GLU A 144 -13.27 2.64 16.50
C GLU A 144 -12.30 2.46 17.68
N ASN A 145 -11.39 1.49 17.58
CA ASN A 145 -10.38 1.21 18.60
C ASN A 145 -9.03 1.81 18.21
N ILE A 146 -8.64 2.93 18.83
CA ILE A 146 -7.37 3.63 18.58
C ILE A 146 -6.20 2.79 19.10
N GLN A 147 -5.22 2.50 18.25
CA GLN A 147 -4.11 1.61 18.59
C GLN A 147 -3.25 2.20 19.72
N GLY A 148 -2.79 3.43 19.57
CA GLY A 148 -1.86 4.08 20.51
C GLY A 148 -2.41 4.35 21.93
N LYS A 149 -3.74 4.23 22.14
CA LYS A 149 -4.39 4.41 23.45
C LYS A 149 -4.77 3.08 24.13
N GLN A 150 -4.57 1.95 23.46
CA GLN A 150 -4.87 0.64 24.05
C GLN A 150 -3.86 0.29 25.15
N SER A 151 -4.36 -0.15 26.30
CA SER A 151 -3.55 -0.80 27.32
C SER A 151 -3.36 -2.25 26.90
N LYS A 152 -2.30 -2.51 26.15
CA LYS A 152 -1.87 -3.85 25.73
C LYS A 152 -0.46 -4.11 26.21
N THR A 153 -0.21 -5.33 26.66
CA THR A 153 1.15 -5.76 26.99
C THR A 153 1.94 -6.06 25.71
N LEU A 154 3.28 -6.05 25.79
CA LEU A 154 4.13 -6.51 24.69
C LEU A 154 3.76 -7.93 24.24
N GLN A 155 3.46 -8.83 25.18
CA GLN A 155 3.11 -10.21 24.87
C GLN A 155 1.81 -10.33 24.07
N GLU A 156 0.79 -9.54 24.41
CA GLU A 156 -0.48 -9.49 23.68
C GLU A 156 -0.27 -8.99 22.25
N LEU A 157 0.51 -7.93 22.06
CA LEU A 157 0.88 -7.43 20.73
C LEU A 157 1.68 -8.48 19.94
N PHE A 158 2.69 -9.11 20.57
CA PHE A 158 3.48 -10.18 19.94
C PHE A 158 2.63 -11.38 19.50
N SER A 159 1.64 -11.78 20.31
CA SER A 159 0.73 -12.87 19.98
C SER A 159 -0.18 -12.57 18.77
N GLN A 160 -0.47 -11.29 18.52
CA GLN A 160 -1.20 -10.86 17.33
C GLN A 160 -0.33 -11.00 16.07
N PHE A 161 0.99 -10.77 16.19
CA PHE A 161 1.93 -10.98 15.08
C PHE A 161 2.19 -12.47 14.77
N SER A 162 1.98 -13.39 15.71
CA SER A 162 2.24 -14.82 15.51
C SER A 162 1.05 -15.64 15.00
N ASN A 163 -0.19 -15.17 15.24
CA ASN A 163 -1.42 -15.90 14.89
C ASN A 163 -1.86 -15.81 13.41
N GLU A 164 -1.27 -14.92 12.59
CA GLU A 164 -1.57 -14.83 11.15
C GLU A 164 -0.79 -15.83 10.27
N GLY A 165 -0.14 -16.81 10.89
CA GLY A 165 0.66 -17.82 10.21
C GLY A 165 2.01 -17.27 9.79
N ILE A 166 3.06 -18.07 9.99
CA ILE A 166 4.43 -17.77 9.56
C ILE A 166 4.56 -17.95 8.04
N SER A 167 3.62 -17.39 7.28
CA SER A 167 4.04 -16.64 6.10
C SER A 167 4.68 -15.39 6.69
N PHE A 168 5.85 -14.98 6.20
CA PHE A 168 6.54 -13.79 6.71
C PHE A 168 5.79 -12.50 6.31
N SER A 169 4.45 -12.45 6.44
CA SER A 169 3.54 -11.34 6.25
C SER A 169 3.74 -10.30 7.35
N ARG A 170 4.65 -9.37 7.06
CA ARG A 170 4.99 -8.21 7.89
C ARG A 170 3.77 -7.30 8.06
N PHE A 171 3.36 -7.12 9.31
CA PHE A 171 2.72 -5.93 9.92
C PHE A 171 1.57 -5.20 9.22
N ASN A 172 0.80 -5.83 8.35
CA ASN A 172 -0.47 -5.24 7.95
C ASN A 172 -1.55 -5.69 8.94
N TYR A 173 -1.85 -4.84 9.92
CA TYR A 173 -3.08 -4.91 10.72
C TYR A 173 -4.29 -4.76 9.78
N ARG A 174 -4.65 -5.81 9.04
CA ARG A 174 -5.91 -5.89 8.31
C ARG A 174 -7.01 -6.22 9.31
N ILE A 175 -7.32 -5.25 10.16
CA ILE A 175 -8.42 -5.36 11.12
C ILE A 175 -9.71 -5.44 10.31
N ARG A 176 -10.40 -6.58 10.42
CA ARG A 176 -11.59 -6.90 9.62
C ARG A 176 -12.82 -6.06 10.00
N ASN A 177 -12.82 -5.45 11.19
CA ASN A 177 -13.91 -4.61 11.68
C ASN A 177 -13.54 -3.15 11.50
N HIS A 178 -14.03 -2.57 10.43
CA HIS A 178 -13.77 -1.19 10.02
C HIS A 178 -15.06 -0.65 9.40
N LEU A 179 -15.32 0.63 9.63
CA LEU A 179 -16.47 1.33 9.05
C LEU A 179 -15.94 2.45 8.15
N SER A 180 -16.72 2.89 7.16
CA SER A 180 -16.23 3.96 6.29
C SER A 180 -16.17 5.28 7.05
N ALA A 181 -15.15 6.11 6.77
CA ALA A 181 -15.04 7.40 7.44
C ALA A 181 -16.28 8.30 7.22
N LEU A 182 -16.97 8.15 6.09
CA LEU A 182 -18.23 8.84 5.82
C LEU A 182 -19.36 8.35 6.74
N ASP A 183 -19.47 7.03 6.96
CA ASP A 183 -20.45 6.47 7.90
C ASP A 183 -20.15 6.93 9.34
N ALA A 184 -18.87 7.03 9.72
CA ALA A 184 -18.46 7.58 11.01
C ALA A 184 -19.00 9.00 11.21
N VAL A 185 -18.80 9.86 10.21
CA VAL A 185 -19.23 11.26 10.23
C VAL A 185 -20.76 11.41 10.18
N ASN A 186 -21.48 10.44 9.64
CA ASN A 186 -22.94 10.42 9.67
C ASN A 186 -23.51 9.85 10.98
N THR A 187 -22.74 9.01 11.67
CA THR A 187 -23.14 8.36 12.93
C THR A 187 -22.88 9.27 14.13
N TYR A 188 -21.73 9.94 14.16
CA TYR A 188 -21.26 10.72 15.29
C TYR A 188 -21.28 12.23 14.97
N SER A 189 -21.97 13.03 15.78
CA SER A 189 -22.06 14.48 15.58
C SER A 189 -20.76 15.23 15.92
N LYS A 190 -19.89 14.64 16.75
CA LYS A 190 -18.60 15.21 17.15
C LYS A 190 -17.54 14.10 17.04
N LEU A 191 -16.70 14.18 16.03
CA LEU A 191 -15.76 13.12 15.66
C LEU A 191 -14.32 13.63 15.65
N LEU A 192 -13.44 12.97 16.39
CA LEU A 192 -11.99 13.18 16.36
C LEU A 192 -11.35 12.02 15.58
N ILE A 193 -10.75 12.36 14.44
CA ILE A 193 -10.11 11.40 13.54
C ILE A 193 -8.60 11.45 13.73
N TRP A 194 -8.09 10.39 14.33
CA TRP A 194 -6.68 10.06 14.41
C TRP A 194 -6.17 9.44 13.10
N GLY A 195 -4.86 9.40 12.95
CA GLY A 195 -4.26 8.64 11.86
C GLY A 195 -2.77 8.90 11.72
N LYS A 196 -2.08 7.93 11.11
CA LYS A 196 -0.67 8.03 10.77
C LYS A 196 -0.42 9.19 9.77
N PRO A 197 0.83 9.63 9.63
CA PRO A 197 1.20 10.62 8.62
C PRO A 197 0.97 10.05 7.22
N GLY A 198 0.41 10.87 6.34
CA GLY A 198 0.09 10.42 4.99
C GLY A 198 -1.15 9.53 4.87
N ALA A 199 -1.84 9.20 5.97
CA ALA A 199 -3.09 8.41 5.96
C ALA A 199 -4.28 9.09 5.25
N GLY A 200 -4.14 10.37 4.87
CA GLY A 200 -5.17 11.08 4.10
C GLY A 200 -6.19 11.87 4.93
N LYS A 201 -5.91 12.22 6.19
CA LYS A 201 -6.80 13.02 7.07
C LYS A 201 -7.28 14.33 6.42
N THR A 202 -6.36 15.21 6.03
CA THR A 202 -6.69 16.47 5.32
C THR A 202 -7.44 16.20 4.01
N THR A 203 -7.03 15.16 3.26
CA THR A 203 -7.67 14.76 2.01
C THR A 203 -9.12 14.34 2.24
N PHE A 204 -9.39 13.60 3.32
CA PHE A 204 -10.73 13.21 3.73
C PHE A 204 -11.59 14.42 4.10
N LEU A 205 -11.07 15.37 4.89
CA LEU A 205 -11.82 16.60 5.20
C LEU A 205 -12.15 17.42 3.95
N LYS A 206 -11.20 17.58 3.03
CA LYS A 206 -11.45 18.24 1.74
C LYS A 206 -12.51 17.53 0.93
N HIS A 207 -12.45 16.20 0.84
CA HIS A 207 -13.49 15.41 0.18
C HIS A 207 -14.85 15.58 0.86
N LEU A 208 -14.90 15.63 2.19
CA LEU A 208 -16.13 15.86 2.93
C LEU A 208 -16.77 17.23 2.62
N VAL A 209 -15.96 18.27 2.43
CA VAL A 209 -16.43 19.58 1.93
C VAL A 209 -17.13 19.40 0.58
N LEU A 210 -16.45 18.80 -0.41
CA LEU A 210 -16.99 18.63 -1.76
C LEU A 210 -18.26 17.76 -1.74
N TYR A 211 -18.20 16.63 -1.06
CA TYR A 211 -19.33 15.71 -0.90
C TYR A 211 -20.56 16.40 -0.29
N SER A 212 -20.36 17.29 0.69
CA SER A 212 -21.46 18.04 1.31
C SER A 212 -22.10 19.08 0.38
N ILE A 213 -21.35 19.58 -0.60
CA ILE A 213 -21.82 20.56 -1.58
C ILE A 213 -22.54 19.88 -2.77
N GLU A 214 -22.08 18.69 -3.19
CA GLU A 214 -22.56 18.04 -4.42
C GLU A 214 -23.78 17.14 -4.26
N GLN A 215 -24.01 16.55 -3.07
CA GLN A 215 -24.97 15.44 -2.90
C GLN A 215 -26.40 15.87 -2.55
N LYS A 216 -26.75 17.16 -2.52
CA LYS A 216 -28.07 17.60 -2.06
C LYS A 216 -28.64 18.76 -2.89
N GLU A 217 -29.87 18.58 -3.38
CA GLU A 217 -30.69 19.67 -3.95
C GLU A 217 -30.98 20.76 -2.90
N GLU A 218 -30.95 20.41 -1.59
CA GLU A 218 -30.98 21.34 -0.45
C GLU A 218 -29.80 21.12 0.49
N VAL A 219 -28.97 22.16 0.70
CA VAL A 219 -27.81 22.13 1.61
C VAL A 219 -28.27 21.99 3.06
N LYS A 220 -28.27 20.76 3.61
CA LYS A 220 -28.64 20.54 5.02
C LYS A 220 -27.67 21.18 6.02
N GLU A 221 -26.39 21.29 5.67
CA GLU A 221 -25.34 21.84 6.53
C GLU A 221 -24.29 22.59 5.70
N ILE A 222 -23.84 23.72 6.19
CA ILE A 222 -22.84 24.59 5.56
C ILE A 222 -21.44 24.14 6.02
N PRO A 223 -20.58 23.62 5.13
CA PRO A 223 -19.24 23.19 5.49
C PRO A 223 -18.34 24.39 5.77
N ILE A 224 -17.63 24.37 6.90
CA ILE A 224 -16.66 25.40 7.29
C ILE A 224 -15.32 24.71 7.54
N PHE A 225 -14.32 25.02 6.71
CA PHE A 225 -13.00 24.38 6.76
C PHE A 225 -11.94 25.31 7.34
N ILE A 226 -11.41 24.96 8.52
CA ILE A 226 -10.42 25.73 9.26
C ILE A 226 -9.14 24.91 9.42
N SER A 227 -8.02 25.43 8.91
CA SER A 227 -6.69 24.91 9.22
C SER A 227 -6.26 25.41 10.60
N LEU A 228 -6.09 24.50 11.56
CA LEU A 228 -5.69 24.85 12.92
C LEU A 228 -4.28 25.43 13.00
N LYS A 229 -3.39 24.98 12.10
CA LYS A 229 -2.08 25.60 11.92
C LYS A 229 -2.19 27.07 11.54
N ALA A 230 -2.91 27.38 10.46
CA ALA A 230 -3.08 28.76 10.00
C ALA A 230 -3.79 29.62 11.05
N PHE A 231 -4.75 29.05 11.79
CA PHE A 231 -5.38 29.71 12.91
C PHE A 231 -4.40 30.00 14.06
N SER A 232 -3.53 29.05 14.40
CA SER A 232 -2.53 29.22 15.46
C SER A 232 -1.47 30.28 15.14
N ASP A 233 -1.20 30.53 13.85
CA ASP A 233 -0.22 31.54 13.40
C ASP A 233 -0.76 32.98 13.50
N LYS A 234 -2.07 33.19 13.68
CA LYS A 234 -2.69 34.51 13.89
C LYS A 234 -2.50 35.01 15.33
N GLU A 235 -2.75 36.31 15.55
CA GLU A 235 -2.54 36.99 16.85
C GLU A 235 -3.20 36.29 18.05
N ASP A 236 -2.62 36.45 19.24
CA ASP A 236 -2.96 35.68 20.44
C ASP A 236 -4.39 35.87 21.00
N LYS A 237 -5.18 36.76 20.40
CA LYS A 237 -6.52 37.13 20.91
C LYS A 237 -7.70 36.59 20.09
N GLN A 238 -7.50 36.03 18.90
CA GLN A 238 -8.60 35.50 18.10
C GLN A 238 -9.08 34.14 18.65
N ASN A 239 -10.40 33.95 18.73
CA ASN A 239 -11.03 32.66 19.02
C ASN A 239 -11.56 32.01 17.72
N LEU A 240 -12.04 30.76 17.78
CA LEU A 240 -12.56 30.07 16.59
C LEU A 240 -13.78 30.76 15.96
N LEU A 241 -14.63 31.42 16.75
CA LEU A 241 -15.76 32.18 16.20
C LEU A 241 -15.29 33.36 15.35
N ASP A 242 -14.22 34.04 15.76
CA ASP A 242 -13.63 35.12 14.98
C ASP A 242 -13.03 34.59 13.67
N ALA A 243 -12.41 33.41 13.71
CA ALA A 243 -11.90 32.75 12.50
C ALA A 243 -13.01 32.38 11.51
N VAL A 244 -14.16 31.90 12.00
CA VAL A 244 -15.33 31.62 11.16
C VAL A 244 -15.90 32.90 10.56
N LYS A 245 -16.01 33.97 11.36
CA LYS A 245 -16.48 35.28 10.88
C LYS A 245 -15.56 35.83 9.79
N GLU A 246 -14.25 35.68 9.95
CA GLU A 246 -13.26 36.12 8.96
C GLU A 246 -13.33 35.30 7.67
N ASP A 247 -13.50 33.97 7.74
CA ASP A 247 -13.62 33.12 6.53
C ASP A 247 -14.90 33.44 5.72
N LEU A 248 -15.94 33.96 6.38
CA LEU A 248 -17.24 34.30 5.79
C LEU A 248 -17.43 35.79 5.45
N SER A 249 -16.53 36.68 5.89
CA SER A 249 -16.74 38.13 5.77
C SER A 249 -16.74 38.64 4.33
N ASP A 250 -16.04 37.95 3.43
CA ASP A 250 -15.99 38.31 2.01
C ASP A 250 -17.29 37.97 1.24
N TYR A 251 -18.19 37.19 1.86
CA TYR A 251 -19.40 36.67 1.22
C TYR A 251 -20.68 37.25 1.83
N ILE A 252 -20.66 37.61 3.12
CA ILE A 252 -21.82 38.05 3.89
C ILE A 252 -21.59 39.46 4.43
N ALA A 253 -22.46 40.41 4.09
CA ALA A 253 -22.33 41.83 4.47
C ALA A 253 -22.47 42.09 5.98
N GLU A 254 -23.39 41.40 6.69
CA GLU A 254 -23.53 41.45 8.15
C GLU A 254 -23.07 40.14 8.80
N THR A 255 -21.78 39.86 8.70
CA THR A 255 -21.21 38.55 9.06
C THR A 255 -21.36 38.21 10.54
N SER A 256 -21.37 39.19 11.44
CA SER A 256 -21.24 38.92 12.89
C SER A 256 -22.48 38.30 13.53
N GLN A 257 -23.67 38.81 13.23
CA GLN A 257 -24.93 38.27 13.79
C GLN A 257 -25.35 37.03 13.02
N PHE A 258 -25.32 37.09 11.69
CA PHE A 258 -25.67 35.98 10.83
C PHE A 258 -24.86 34.71 11.12
N VAL A 259 -23.53 34.82 11.29
CA VAL A 259 -22.68 33.66 11.63
C VAL A 259 -23.04 33.06 12.98
N GLN A 260 -23.44 33.89 13.95
CA GLN A 260 -23.89 33.37 15.24
C GLN A 260 -25.23 32.64 15.10
N ASP A 261 -26.18 33.22 14.35
CA ASP A 261 -27.49 32.62 14.15
C ASP A 261 -27.39 31.24 13.47
N ILE A 262 -26.59 31.09 12.40
CA ILE A 262 -26.42 29.79 11.71
C ILE A 262 -25.75 28.74 12.61
N LEU A 263 -24.80 29.16 13.47
CA LEU A 263 -24.14 28.28 14.44
C LEU A 263 -25.11 27.88 15.57
N GLU A 264 -25.97 28.78 16.05
CA GLU A 264 -26.95 28.48 17.10
C GLU A 264 -28.10 27.58 16.62
N GLN A 265 -28.42 27.66 15.33
CA GLN A 265 -29.40 26.79 14.67
C GLN A 265 -28.86 25.38 14.40
N GLY A 266 -27.54 25.18 14.39
CA GLY A 266 -26.91 23.88 14.16
C GLY A 266 -26.77 23.52 12.68
N HIS A 267 -26.75 24.52 11.80
CA HIS A 267 -26.69 24.32 10.35
C HIS A 267 -25.27 24.26 9.79
N CYS A 268 -24.24 24.06 10.62
CA CYS A 268 -22.85 24.03 10.17
C CYS A 268 -22.19 22.67 10.36
N LEU A 269 -21.36 22.30 9.38
CA LEU A 269 -20.38 21.23 9.45
C LEU A 269 -18.99 21.84 9.64
N ILE A 270 -18.49 21.82 10.87
CA ILE A 270 -17.22 22.43 11.25
C ILE A 270 -16.09 21.42 11.10
N LEU A 271 -15.16 21.69 10.20
CA LEU A 271 -14.02 20.84 9.87
C LEU A 271 -12.73 21.52 10.34
N LEU A 272 -12.10 20.94 11.36
CA LEU A 272 -10.89 21.46 11.99
C LEU A 272 -9.71 20.58 11.61
N ASP A 273 -8.81 21.07 10.76
CA ASP A 273 -7.70 20.28 10.22
C ASP A 273 -6.37 20.52 10.92
N GLY A 274 -5.69 19.43 11.30
CA GLY A 274 -4.27 19.42 11.64
C GLY A 274 -3.96 19.94 13.05
N LEU A 275 -4.61 19.39 14.08
CA LEU A 275 -4.31 19.75 15.47
C LEU A 275 -2.85 19.50 15.86
N ASP A 276 -2.22 18.46 15.28
CA ASP A 276 -0.82 18.12 15.48
C ASP A 276 0.18 19.12 14.85
N GLU A 277 -0.29 19.99 13.96
CA GLU A 277 0.55 21.00 13.32
C GLU A 277 0.62 22.32 14.10
N VAL A 278 -0.05 22.39 15.27
CA VAL A 278 -0.03 23.53 16.19
C VAL A 278 1.21 23.45 17.08
N GLY A 279 1.97 24.55 17.18
CA GLY A 279 3.15 24.63 18.05
C GLY A 279 2.83 24.35 19.51
N GLU A 280 3.74 23.68 20.22
CA GLU A 280 3.56 23.19 21.60
C GLU A 280 3.14 24.31 22.56
N THR A 281 3.73 25.50 22.41
CA THR A 281 3.43 26.70 23.23
C THR A 281 2.03 27.27 23.02
N LYS A 282 1.37 26.94 21.91
CA LYS A 282 0.02 27.43 21.56
C LYS A 282 -1.07 26.38 21.73
N SER A 283 -0.69 25.12 21.95
CA SER A 283 -1.60 23.97 21.98
C SER A 283 -2.74 24.13 23.01
N ASP A 284 -2.44 24.49 24.25
CA ASP A 284 -3.43 24.67 25.32
C ASP A 284 -4.49 25.73 24.98
N ARG A 285 -4.07 26.84 24.38
CA ARG A 285 -5.00 27.90 23.92
C ARG A 285 -5.93 27.37 22.84
N ILE A 286 -5.40 26.59 21.89
CA ILE A 286 -6.21 26.01 20.81
C ILE A 286 -7.20 24.98 21.36
N TYR A 287 -6.77 24.11 22.29
CA TYR A 287 -7.66 23.16 22.97
C TYR A 287 -8.80 23.88 23.69
N GLN A 288 -8.49 24.93 24.46
CA GLN A 288 -9.50 25.76 25.13
C GLN A 288 -10.43 26.46 24.14
N SER A 289 -9.91 26.97 23.03
CA SER A 289 -10.71 27.61 21.97
C SER A 289 -11.70 26.63 21.33
N ILE A 290 -11.26 25.40 21.04
CA ILE A 290 -12.10 24.31 20.52
C ILE A 290 -13.19 23.96 21.53
N ASP A 291 -12.82 23.69 22.79
CA ASP A 291 -13.78 23.35 23.84
C ASP A 291 -14.84 24.44 24.07
N ASN A 292 -14.40 25.71 24.13
CA ASN A 292 -15.32 26.83 24.30
C ASN A 292 -16.26 26.98 23.10
N PHE A 293 -15.75 26.77 21.88
CA PHE A 293 -16.55 26.84 20.67
C PHE A 293 -17.59 25.72 20.59
N VAL A 294 -17.20 24.49 20.89
CA VAL A 294 -18.10 23.32 20.92
C VAL A 294 -19.15 23.45 22.02
N LYS A 295 -18.77 23.94 23.22
CA LYS A 295 -19.71 24.21 24.32
C LYS A 295 -20.69 25.32 23.97
N LYS A 296 -20.25 26.36 23.26
CA LYS A 296 -21.11 27.48 22.86
C LYS A 296 -22.10 27.08 21.76
N PHE A 297 -21.69 26.25 20.80
CA PHE A 297 -22.51 25.89 19.64
C PHE A 297 -22.66 24.36 19.46
N PRO A 298 -23.28 23.65 20.44
CA PRO A 298 -23.25 22.19 20.52
C PRO A 298 -24.10 21.45 19.49
N LYS A 299 -25.02 22.16 18.80
CA LYS A 299 -25.91 21.56 17.79
C LYS A 299 -25.25 21.31 16.44
N ASN A 300 -24.08 21.92 16.19
CA ASN A 300 -23.35 21.73 14.94
C ASN A 300 -22.64 20.40 14.91
N ARG A 301 -22.29 19.95 13.70
CA ARG A 301 -21.45 18.79 13.50
C ARG A 301 -19.98 19.20 13.48
N PHE A 302 -19.14 18.46 14.17
CA PHE A 302 -17.71 18.75 14.31
C PHE A 302 -16.89 17.55 13.86
N VAL A 303 -15.91 17.79 12.97
CA VAL A 303 -14.88 16.81 12.62
C VAL A 303 -13.52 17.46 12.85
N LEU A 304 -12.75 16.87 13.75
CA LEU A 304 -11.41 17.31 14.12
C LEU A 304 -10.40 16.25 13.65
N THR A 305 -9.29 16.65 13.03
CA THR A 305 -8.21 15.72 12.67
C THR A 305 -6.97 15.97 13.51
N CYS A 306 -6.34 14.88 13.95
CA CYS A 306 -5.06 14.92 14.64
C CYS A 306 -4.22 13.70 14.26
N ARG A 307 -2.91 13.79 14.42
CA ARG A 307 -2.00 12.66 14.23
C ARG A 307 -1.97 11.78 15.48
N SER A 308 -1.97 10.47 15.27
CA SER A 308 -1.91 9.49 16.37
C SER A 308 -0.69 9.79 17.27
N GLY A 309 -0.92 9.88 18.58
CA GLY A 309 0.11 10.12 19.61
C GLY A 309 0.63 11.56 19.74
N SER A 310 0.07 12.53 19.00
CA SER A 310 0.56 13.92 19.03
C SER A 310 -0.17 14.86 20.00
N ALA A 311 -1.32 14.46 20.56
CA ALA A 311 -2.05 15.25 21.54
C ALA A 311 -2.41 14.41 22.77
N ASP A 312 -1.99 14.87 23.95
CA ASP A 312 -2.31 14.27 25.25
C ASP A 312 -3.67 14.77 25.80
N TYR A 313 -4.31 15.73 25.11
CA TYR A 313 -5.60 16.29 25.51
C TYR A 313 -6.77 15.37 25.15
N ILE A 314 -7.70 15.21 26.08
CA ILE A 314 -8.94 14.45 25.88
C ILE A 314 -10.07 15.44 25.64
N PHE A 315 -10.70 15.35 24.47
CA PHE A 315 -11.91 16.12 24.16
C PHE A 315 -13.15 15.31 24.60
N PRO A 316 -13.77 15.60 25.75
CA PRO A 316 -14.78 14.72 26.36
C PRO A 316 -16.05 14.54 25.51
N ASP A 317 -16.35 15.51 24.66
CA ASP A 317 -17.52 15.53 23.79
C ASP A 317 -17.31 14.79 22.46
N PHE A 318 -16.09 14.38 22.13
CA PHE A 318 -15.75 13.80 20.83
C PHE A 318 -15.70 12.28 20.91
N THR A 319 -16.34 11.62 19.94
CA THR A 319 -16.05 10.22 19.65
C THR A 319 -14.73 10.16 18.90
N GLU A 320 -13.83 9.29 19.31
CA GLU A 320 -12.52 9.18 18.69
C GLU A 320 -12.43 7.93 17.81
N VAL A 321 -11.90 8.10 16.60
CA VAL A 321 -11.66 7.00 15.63
C VAL A 321 -10.29 7.17 15.01
N GLU A 322 -9.71 6.11 14.42
CA GLU A 322 -8.42 6.16 13.74
C GLU A 322 -8.54 5.72 12.28
N ILE A 323 -7.98 6.49 11.33
CA ILE A 323 -7.93 6.09 9.92
C ILE A 323 -7.12 4.79 9.79
N ALA A 324 -7.73 3.79 9.17
CA ALA A 324 -7.10 2.53 8.83
C ALA A 324 -6.14 2.67 7.64
N ASP A 325 -5.12 1.82 7.60
CA ASP A 325 -4.25 1.67 6.43
C ASP A 325 -5.08 1.17 5.22
N PHE A 326 -4.63 1.48 3.99
CA PHE A 326 -5.29 0.98 2.79
C PHE A 326 -5.18 -0.55 2.68
N ASP A 327 -6.30 -1.18 2.35
CA ASP A 327 -6.31 -2.57 1.91
C ASP A 327 -5.97 -2.69 0.40
N ASN A 328 -5.78 -3.92 -0.08
CA ASN A 328 -5.40 -4.16 -1.48
C ASN A 328 -6.46 -3.66 -2.48
N SER A 329 -7.73 -3.65 -2.11
CA SER A 329 -8.80 -3.14 -2.96
C SER A 329 -8.75 -1.61 -3.06
N GLN A 330 -8.48 -0.91 -1.95
CA GLN A 330 -8.30 0.54 -1.92
C GLN A 330 -7.04 0.94 -2.71
N VAL A 331 -5.93 0.19 -2.57
CA VAL A 331 -4.71 0.39 -3.38
C VAL A 331 -5.01 0.25 -4.87
N GLU A 332 -5.73 -0.80 -5.27
CA GLU A 332 -6.11 -1.01 -6.67
C GLU A 332 -7.01 0.13 -7.19
N ILE A 333 -8.05 0.50 -6.44
CA ILE A 333 -8.94 1.61 -6.80
C ILE A 333 -8.15 2.90 -6.98
N PHE A 334 -7.24 3.21 -6.06
CA PHE A 334 -6.40 4.40 -6.12
C PHE A 334 -5.53 4.42 -7.38
N ILE A 335 -4.81 3.32 -7.66
CA ILE A 335 -3.95 3.21 -8.85
C ILE A 335 -4.78 3.35 -10.12
N ARG A 336 -5.92 2.65 -10.22
CA ARG A 336 -6.79 2.73 -11.40
C ARG A 336 -7.33 4.14 -11.63
N LYS A 337 -7.74 4.83 -10.56
CA LYS A 337 -8.18 6.23 -10.62
C LYS A 337 -7.05 7.17 -11.04
N TRP A 338 -5.84 6.96 -10.49
CA TRP A 338 -4.66 7.77 -10.82
C TRP A 338 -4.32 7.73 -12.31
N PHE A 339 -4.35 6.55 -12.92
CA PHE A 339 -4.02 6.36 -14.35
C PHE A 339 -5.25 6.40 -15.28
N ALA A 340 -6.45 6.67 -14.77
CA ALA A 340 -7.63 6.82 -15.62
C ALA A 340 -7.53 7.97 -16.64
N PRO A 341 -6.99 9.16 -16.30
CA PRO A 341 -6.92 10.29 -17.24
C PRO A 341 -5.99 10.07 -18.44
N SER A 342 -5.04 9.13 -18.37
CA SER A 342 -4.10 8.85 -19.46
C SER A 342 -4.65 7.87 -20.50
N GLU A 343 -5.87 7.34 -20.32
CA GLU A 343 -6.52 6.29 -21.14
C GLU A 343 -5.72 4.97 -21.26
N ASP A 344 -4.56 4.85 -20.63
CA ASP A 344 -3.69 3.67 -20.71
C ASP A 344 -3.84 2.78 -19.47
N LEU A 345 -4.96 2.05 -19.41
CA LEU A 345 -5.24 1.06 -18.35
C LEU A 345 -4.12 0.01 -18.20
N LYS A 346 -3.27 -0.19 -19.22
CA LYS A 346 -2.15 -1.11 -19.15
C LYS A 346 -1.06 -0.64 -18.18
N LEU A 347 -0.93 0.67 -17.96
CA LEU A 347 0.02 1.21 -16.98
C LEU A 347 -0.40 0.87 -15.55
N ALA A 348 -1.69 0.97 -15.24
CA ALA A 348 -2.23 0.58 -13.95
C ALA A 348 -1.98 -0.92 -13.68
N ASP A 349 -2.31 -1.78 -14.65
CA ASP A 349 -2.10 -3.23 -14.52
C ASP A 349 -0.60 -3.58 -14.39
N SER A 350 0.27 -2.90 -15.15
CA SER A 350 1.73 -3.06 -15.06
C SER A 350 2.28 -2.67 -13.68
N LEU A 351 1.82 -1.55 -13.11
CA LEU A 351 2.23 -1.13 -11.76
C LEU A 351 1.74 -2.13 -10.70
N LEU A 352 0.49 -2.59 -10.79
CA LEU A 352 -0.07 -3.60 -9.88
C LEU A 352 0.74 -4.90 -9.92
N GLU A 353 1.09 -5.39 -11.11
CA GLU A 353 1.93 -6.59 -11.27
C GLU A 353 3.34 -6.39 -10.66
N LYS A 354 3.93 -5.20 -10.81
CA LYS A 354 5.23 -4.87 -10.21
C LYS A 354 5.16 -4.78 -8.69
N ILE A 355 4.07 -4.26 -8.13
CA ILE A 355 3.82 -4.20 -6.68
C ILE A 355 3.66 -5.62 -6.11
N GLU A 356 2.84 -6.47 -6.74
CA GLU A 356 2.60 -7.85 -6.31
C GLU A 356 3.90 -8.68 -6.27
N LYS A 357 4.81 -8.44 -7.21
CA LYS A 357 6.12 -9.12 -7.27
C LYS A 357 7.13 -8.60 -6.25
N ASN A 358 6.91 -7.43 -5.66
CA ASN A 358 7.85 -6.81 -4.71
C ASN A 358 7.16 -6.46 -3.40
N ARG A 359 7.25 -7.39 -2.46
CA ARG A 359 6.70 -7.31 -1.10
C ARG A 359 7.07 -6.02 -0.35
N ALA A 360 8.31 -5.55 -0.44
CA ALA A 360 8.72 -4.33 0.27
C ALA A 360 8.04 -3.08 -0.32
N ILE A 361 7.75 -3.08 -1.63
CA ILE A 361 6.98 -2.02 -2.29
C ILE A 361 5.51 -2.14 -1.91
N GLU A 362 4.94 -3.35 -1.91
CA GLU A 362 3.56 -3.63 -1.47
C GLU A 362 3.29 -3.06 -0.07
N GLU A 363 4.20 -3.23 0.89
CA GLU A 363 4.06 -2.69 2.24
C GLU A 363 3.94 -1.15 2.29
N LEU A 364 4.59 -0.44 1.37
CA LEU A 364 4.51 1.02 1.30
C LEU A 364 3.16 1.47 0.72
N THR A 365 2.47 0.65 -0.06
CA THR A 365 1.19 1.02 -0.71
C THR A 365 0.05 1.24 0.27
N ALA A 366 0.13 0.63 1.46
CA ALA A 366 -0.83 0.78 2.54
C ALA A 366 -0.96 2.24 3.03
N ASN A 367 0.09 3.06 2.84
CA ASN A 367 0.06 4.49 3.16
C ASN A 367 -0.23 5.32 1.89
N PRO A 368 -1.33 6.07 1.81
CA PRO A 368 -1.71 6.83 0.61
C PRO A 368 -0.65 7.81 0.11
N LEU A 369 0.13 8.41 1.01
CA LEU A 369 1.22 9.32 0.63
C LEU A 369 2.35 8.59 -0.10
N LEU A 370 2.72 7.41 0.41
CA LEU A 370 3.76 6.58 -0.20
C LEU A 370 3.26 5.97 -1.51
N LEU A 371 2.00 5.52 -1.56
CA LEU A 371 1.36 5.09 -2.80
C LEU A 371 1.36 6.19 -3.86
N THR A 372 1.05 7.43 -3.48
CA THR A 372 1.12 8.59 -4.37
C THR A 372 2.54 8.79 -4.92
N MET A 373 3.57 8.65 -4.07
CA MET A 373 4.96 8.71 -4.50
C MET A 373 5.30 7.61 -5.51
N LEU A 374 4.87 6.37 -5.28
CA LEU A 374 5.07 5.27 -6.21
C LEU A 374 4.42 5.55 -7.55
N CYS A 375 3.19 6.07 -7.55
CA CYS A 375 2.48 6.45 -8.77
C CYS A 375 3.22 7.55 -9.53
N LEU A 376 3.72 8.59 -8.84
CA LEU A 376 4.51 9.66 -9.48
C LEU A 376 5.82 9.16 -10.11
N VAL A 377 6.57 8.31 -9.40
CA VAL A 377 7.82 7.74 -9.93
C VAL A 377 7.55 6.85 -11.13
N PHE A 378 6.47 6.08 -11.09
CA PHE A 378 6.07 5.21 -12.19
C PHE A 378 5.55 6.00 -13.40
N ASP A 379 4.76 7.05 -13.18
CA ASP A 379 4.21 7.91 -14.24
C ASP A 379 5.33 8.65 -15.02
N ASP A 380 6.39 9.08 -14.34
CA ASP A 380 7.54 9.75 -14.97
C ASP A 380 8.41 8.80 -15.80
N ARG A 381 8.59 7.54 -15.35
CA ARG A 381 9.58 6.61 -15.92
C ARG A 381 8.99 5.41 -16.65
N TYR A 382 7.68 5.19 -16.54
CA TYR A 382 6.98 3.94 -16.91
C TYR A 382 7.58 2.66 -16.30
N GLU A 383 8.40 2.83 -15.26
CA GLU A 383 9.12 1.75 -14.61
C GLU A 383 9.49 2.13 -13.16
N LEU A 384 9.30 1.20 -12.23
CA LEU A 384 9.86 1.32 -10.90
C LEU A 384 11.38 1.11 -10.96
N PRO A 385 12.18 1.87 -10.20
CA PRO A 385 13.62 1.68 -10.13
C PRO A 385 13.97 0.21 -9.84
N SER A 386 14.91 -0.35 -10.61
CA SER A 386 15.45 -1.70 -10.35
C SER A 386 16.14 -1.78 -8.98
N ASN A 387 16.66 -0.64 -8.50
CA ASN A 387 17.23 -0.50 -7.18
C ASN A 387 16.13 -0.19 -6.13
N GLN A 388 15.82 -1.18 -5.31
CA GLN A 388 14.87 -1.06 -4.20
C GLN A 388 15.30 0.00 -3.16
N TYR A 389 16.60 0.20 -2.96
CA TYR A 389 17.10 1.20 -2.02
C TYR A 389 16.69 2.62 -2.43
N SER A 390 16.73 2.98 -3.72
CA SER A 390 16.42 4.37 -4.13
C SER A 390 14.97 4.72 -3.84
N LEU A 391 14.04 3.79 -4.07
CA LEU A 391 12.63 4.01 -3.78
C LEU A 391 12.37 4.23 -2.28
N ILE A 392 12.96 3.39 -1.43
CA ILE A 392 12.79 3.52 0.03
C ILE A 392 13.53 4.77 0.53
N HIS A 393 14.69 5.09 -0.05
CA HIS A 393 15.45 6.30 0.26
C HIS A 393 14.64 7.56 -0.01
N ASP A 394 14.03 7.68 -1.19
CA ASP A 394 13.19 8.82 -1.57
C ASP A 394 11.98 8.94 -0.62
N ALA A 395 11.37 7.82 -0.22
CA ALA A 395 10.28 7.80 0.75
C ALA A 395 10.73 8.31 2.14
N VAL A 396 11.87 7.82 2.64
CA VAL A 396 12.45 8.27 3.91
C VAL A 396 12.81 9.76 3.83
N GLU A 397 13.37 10.20 2.71
CA GLU A 397 13.72 11.60 2.50
C GLU A 397 12.47 12.49 2.50
N ILE A 398 11.39 12.09 1.81
CA ILE A 398 10.12 12.82 1.81
C ILE A 398 9.55 12.97 3.23
N LEU A 399 9.53 11.87 4.00
CA LEU A 399 9.03 11.84 5.37
C LEU A 399 9.88 12.73 6.30
N LEU A 400 11.20 12.77 6.08
CA LEU A 400 12.14 13.60 6.84
C LEU A 400 12.25 15.05 6.33
N ARG A 401 11.94 15.38 5.07
CA ARG A 401 11.97 16.77 4.56
C ARG A 401 10.72 17.55 4.97
N ARG A 402 9.56 16.89 5.06
CA ARG A 402 8.32 17.52 5.57
C ARG A 402 8.51 18.05 7.00
N TRP A 403 9.41 17.42 7.75
CA TRP A 403 9.86 17.83 9.09
C TRP A 403 10.62 19.17 9.10
N ASP A 404 11.35 19.56 8.04
CA ASP A 404 12.01 20.87 7.96
C ASP A 404 11.08 21.99 7.48
N ALA A 405 10.11 21.66 6.61
CA ALA A 405 9.20 22.64 6.01
C ALA A 405 8.12 23.13 7.00
N SER A 406 7.61 22.27 7.88
CA SER A 406 6.66 22.66 8.93
C SER A 406 7.28 23.63 9.96
N ARG A 407 8.62 23.68 10.05
CA ARG A 407 9.38 24.40 11.08
C ARG A 407 10.04 25.71 10.64
N ARG A 408 9.90 26.13 9.37
CA ARG A 408 10.50 27.39 8.90
C ARG A 408 9.98 28.66 9.62
N ILE A 409 8.95 28.55 10.46
CA ILE A 409 8.33 29.65 11.21
C ILE A 409 8.79 29.68 12.70
N GLU A 410 9.15 28.55 13.31
CA GLU A 410 9.51 28.43 14.75
C GLU A 410 11.00 28.73 15.06
N ARG A 411 11.71 29.40 14.15
CA ARG A 411 13.15 29.68 14.30
C ARG A 411 13.49 30.67 15.43
N SER A 412 12.52 31.26 16.13
CA SER A 412 12.78 32.48 16.90
C SER A 412 13.06 32.33 18.41
N ILE A 413 12.71 31.25 19.14
CA ILE A 413 12.81 31.34 20.63
C ILE A 413 13.39 30.11 21.38
N THR A 414 13.46 28.89 20.84
CA THR A 414 14.03 27.71 21.57
C THR A 414 14.95 26.82 20.72
N ASN A 415 15.95 27.43 20.06
CA ASN A 415 16.94 26.74 19.23
C ASN A 415 18.12 26.14 20.02
N LYS A 416 17.94 24.98 20.67
CA LYS A 416 19.09 24.13 21.08
C LYS A 416 18.98 22.65 20.68
N PHE A 417 17.84 22.18 20.15
CA PHE A 417 17.56 20.74 20.04
C PHE A 417 17.06 20.28 18.65
N ASN A 418 17.58 20.87 17.57
CA ASN A 418 17.22 20.47 16.21
C ASN A 418 18.36 19.69 15.53
N LEU A 419 18.34 18.34 15.63
CA LEU A 419 19.32 17.49 14.95
C LEU A 419 19.24 17.69 13.43
N PRO A 420 20.35 17.98 12.71
CA PRO A 420 20.43 17.95 11.26
C PRO A 420 19.91 16.64 10.65
N TYR A 421 19.49 16.68 9.39
CA TYR A 421 18.98 15.51 8.65
C TYR A 421 19.84 14.26 8.83
N GLN A 422 21.15 14.36 8.63
CA GLN A 422 22.04 13.20 8.74
C GLN A 422 22.11 12.64 10.17
N GLN A 423 22.09 13.49 11.20
CA GLN A 423 22.08 13.03 12.59
C GLN A 423 20.79 12.28 12.94
N LYS A 424 19.66 12.65 12.33
CA LYS A 424 18.41 11.88 12.47
C LYS A 424 18.48 10.52 11.83
N VAL A 425 18.96 10.48 10.58
CA VAL A 425 19.14 9.22 9.86
C VAL A 425 20.05 8.30 10.68
N ASN A 426 21.15 8.82 11.22
CA ASN A 426 22.08 8.05 12.04
C ASN A 426 21.45 7.59 13.36
N LEU A 427 20.66 8.43 14.05
CA LEU A 427 19.91 8.04 15.26
C LEU A 427 18.95 6.88 14.98
N LEU A 428 18.09 7.03 13.96
CA LEU A 428 17.13 5.99 13.59
C LEU A 428 17.84 4.72 13.10
N SER A 429 18.97 4.85 12.41
CA SER A 429 19.84 3.73 12.01
C SER A 429 20.39 2.98 13.21
N LYS A 430 20.82 3.69 14.26
CA LYS A 430 21.29 3.07 15.50
C LYS A 430 20.17 2.30 16.21
N VAL A 431 19.01 2.93 16.40
CA VAL A 431 17.80 2.30 16.97
C VAL A 431 17.42 1.03 16.20
N ALA A 432 17.39 1.12 14.87
CA ALA A 432 17.04 0.00 14.01
C ALA A 432 18.09 -1.12 14.07
N TYR A 433 19.38 -0.82 13.99
CA TYR A 433 20.44 -1.82 14.01
C TYR A 433 20.51 -2.59 15.34
N GLU A 434 20.52 -1.89 16.48
CA GLU A 434 20.63 -2.50 17.81
C GLU A 434 19.45 -3.43 18.14
N SER A 435 18.25 -3.11 17.64
CA SER A 435 17.04 -3.92 17.80
C SER A 435 17.00 -5.14 16.87
N PHE A 436 17.52 -4.99 15.65
CA PHE A 436 17.50 -6.03 14.63
C PHE A 436 18.54 -7.13 14.88
N LEU A 437 19.55 -6.89 15.71
CA LEU A 437 20.50 -7.92 16.17
C LEU A 437 19.93 -8.87 17.23
N GLN A 438 18.80 -8.53 17.86
CA GLN A 438 18.18 -9.37 18.89
C GLN A 438 17.44 -10.55 18.23
N GLU A 439 17.37 -11.69 18.93
CA GLU A 439 16.66 -12.89 18.46
C GLU A 439 15.55 -13.28 19.48
N PRO A 440 14.26 -13.21 19.11
CA PRO A 440 13.72 -12.71 17.85
C PRO A 440 13.93 -11.19 17.67
N HIS A 441 13.93 -10.72 16.42
CA HIS A 441 14.12 -9.31 16.10
C HIS A 441 13.14 -8.41 16.84
N LYS A 442 13.68 -7.37 17.46
CA LYS A 442 12.87 -6.43 18.22
C LYS A 442 12.23 -5.41 17.28
N ILE A 443 10.91 -5.45 17.27
CA ILE A 443 10.00 -4.64 16.45
C ILE A 443 9.19 -3.64 17.28
N LEU A 444 9.15 -3.86 18.60
CA LEU A 444 8.41 -3.09 19.58
C LEU A 444 9.37 -2.64 20.68
N TRP A 445 9.25 -1.39 21.09
CA TRP A 445 10.02 -0.80 22.17
C TRP A 445 9.11 -0.22 23.22
N GLN A 446 9.50 -0.36 24.50
CA GLN A 446 8.96 0.49 25.55
C GLN A 446 9.52 1.90 25.37
N GLN A 447 8.73 2.92 25.73
CA GLN A 447 9.12 4.31 25.60
C GLN A 447 10.47 4.62 26.25
N ARG A 448 10.67 4.12 27.48
CA ARG A 448 11.91 4.30 28.24
C ARG A 448 13.15 3.75 27.53
N GLU A 449 13.01 2.64 26.82
CA GLU A 449 14.13 2.05 26.08
C GLU A 449 14.54 2.93 24.89
N LEU A 450 13.57 3.50 24.17
CA LEU A 450 13.87 4.47 23.12
C LEU A 450 14.47 5.75 23.68
N GLU A 451 13.94 6.24 24.80
CA GLU A 451 14.49 7.40 25.50
C GLU A 451 15.96 7.20 25.89
N GLU A 452 16.32 6.03 26.40
CA GLU A 452 17.70 5.66 26.75
C GLU A 452 18.60 5.63 25.50
N ILE A 453 18.16 5.01 24.40
CA ILE A 453 18.94 4.96 23.15
C ILE A 453 19.14 6.37 22.58
N ILE A 454 18.08 7.19 22.60
CA ILE A 454 18.09 8.58 22.14
C ILE A 454 19.02 9.44 23.01
N GLY A 455 18.94 9.30 24.33
CA GLY A 455 19.82 9.98 25.28
C GLY A 455 21.28 9.63 25.06
N ASN A 456 21.59 8.33 25.05
CA ASN A 456 22.94 7.85 24.78
C ASN A 456 23.48 8.31 23.42
N TYR A 457 22.64 8.38 22.38
CA TYR A 457 23.07 8.88 21.07
C TYR A 457 23.43 10.37 21.12
N ILE A 458 22.62 11.19 21.78
CA ILE A 458 22.79 12.65 21.77
C ILE A 458 23.93 13.08 22.69
N GLU A 459 24.12 12.42 23.83
CA GLU A 459 25.28 12.64 24.71
C GLU A 459 26.63 12.44 24.00
N ASN A 460 26.67 11.60 22.97
CA ASN A 460 27.87 11.31 22.19
C ASN A 460 28.05 12.21 20.94
N LEU A 461 27.22 13.24 20.76
CA LEU A 461 27.38 14.18 19.65
C LEU A 461 28.46 15.25 19.94
N PRO A 462 29.34 15.57 18.98
CA PRO A 462 30.50 16.44 19.21
C PRO A 462 30.16 17.90 19.53
N ASP A 463 29.00 18.38 19.12
CA ASP A 463 28.56 19.78 19.33
C ASP A 463 27.72 19.98 20.61
N PHE A 464 27.55 18.94 21.43
CA PHE A 464 26.75 18.99 22.66
C PHE A 464 27.63 19.18 23.90
N SER A 465 27.43 20.29 24.62
CA SER A 465 28.07 20.52 25.93
C SER A 465 27.19 20.05 27.08
N THR A 466 27.80 19.40 28.06
CA THR A 466 27.18 18.87 29.29
C THR A 466 26.51 19.93 30.17
N ASP A 467 26.70 21.22 29.91
CA ASP A 467 26.08 22.32 30.68
C ASP A 467 24.60 22.57 30.32
N THR A 468 24.01 21.75 29.44
CA THR A 468 22.59 21.82 29.02
C THR A 468 21.72 20.69 29.61
N LEU A 469 22.03 20.28 30.84
CA LEU A 469 21.40 19.21 31.64
C LEU A 469 19.93 19.47 32.04
N ASN A 470 19.05 19.60 31.06
CA ASN A 470 17.66 19.14 31.15
C ASN A 470 17.35 18.53 29.79
N PHE A 471 17.96 17.38 29.54
CA PHE A 471 17.76 16.62 28.32
C PHE A 471 16.43 15.88 28.42
N ASP A 472 15.44 16.32 27.66
CA ASP A 472 14.17 15.62 27.54
C ASP A 472 14.21 14.68 26.33
N SER A 473 14.78 13.49 26.53
CA SER A 473 14.76 12.36 25.58
C SER A 473 13.34 12.08 25.07
N LEU A 474 12.36 12.23 25.96
CA LEU A 474 10.94 12.08 25.68
C LEU A 474 10.45 13.19 24.76
N ALA A 475 10.84 14.44 24.95
CA ALA A 475 10.50 15.52 24.01
C ALA A 475 11.05 15.24 22.60
N ILE A 476 12.24 14.65 22.47
CA ILE A 476 12.80 14.27 21.16
C ILE A 476 12.05 13.10 20.56
N LEU A 477 11.71 12.07 21.36
CA LEU A 477 10.89 10.96 20.92
C LEU A 477 9.49 11.41 20.47
N LYS A 478 8.81 12.25 21.25
CA LYS A 478 7.52 12.87 20.87
C LYS A 478 7.65 13.71 19.60
N ARG A 479 8.72 14.49 19.45
CA ARG A 479 8.99 15.24 18.21
C ARG A 479 9.24 14.33 17.03
N ILE A 480 9.87 13.19 17.25
CA ILE A 480 10.11 12.18 16.24
C ILE A 480 8.74 11.61 15.81
N GLU A 481 7.97 11.07 16.75
CA GLU A 481 6.61 10.57 16.52
C GLU A 481 5.69 11.60 15.83
N ALA A 482 5.71 12.86 16.26
CA ALA A 482 4.81 13.91 15.78
C ALA A 482 5.15 14.43 14.37
N ASN A 483 6.34 14.17 13.82
CA ASN A 483 6.76 14.84 12.57
C ASN A 483 6.96 13.95 11.34
N HIS A 484 7.55 12.77 11.45
CA HIS A 484 8.00 12.02 10.24
C HIS A 484 7.31 10.68 10.00
N GLY A 485 6.65 10.10 11.01
CA GLY A 485 5.81 8.91 10.82
C GLY A 485 6.64 7.66 10.60
N LEU A 486 7.93 7.74 10.93
CA LEU A 486 8.86 6.63 10.88
C LEU A 486 8.77 5.80 12.14
N LEU A 487 8.58 6.44 13.31
CA LEU A 487 8.21 5.78 14.56
C LEU A 487 6.77 6.15 14.93
N VAL A 488 6.00 5.16 15.37
CA VAL A 488 4.58 5.29 15.73
C VAL A 488 4.30 4.54 17.04
N LYS A 489 3.36 5.07 17.83
CA LYS A 489 2.87 4.42 19.05
C LYS A 489 1.86 3.32 18.70
N GLN A 490 2.17 2.08 19.09
CA GLN A 490 1.37 0.88 18.83
C GLN A 490 0.39 0.56 19.98
N ALA A 491 0.74 0.98 21.19
CA ALA A 491 -0.06 0.90 22.41
C ALA A 491 0.47 1.92 23.42
N GLN A 492 -0.16 2.02 24.60
CA GLN A 492 0.34 2.90 25.65
C GLN A 492 1.81 2.60 25.96
N ASP A 493 2.64 3.63 25.79
CA ASP A 493 4.10 3.66 25.94
C ASP A 493 4.88 2.59 25.16
N ILE A 494 4.28 2.05 24.10
CA ILE A 494 4.90 1.07 23.21
C ILE A 494 4.99 1.65 21.80
N TYR A 495 6.18 1.62 21.22
CA TYR A 495 6.51 2.19 19.93
C TYR A 495 6.99 1.12 18.94
N SER A 496 6.86 1.39 17.65
CA SER A 496 7.48 0.63 16.56
C SER A 496 7.91 1.55 15.43
N PHE A 497 8.69 1.02 14.47
CA PHE A 497 8.68 1.64 13.14
C PHE A 497 7.29 1.52 12.50
N SER A 498 6.89 2.49 11.70
CA SER A 498 5.59 2.48 11.02
C SER A 498 5.45 1.35 10.01
N HIS A 499 6.57 0.99 9.38
CA HIS A 499 6.70 -0.15 8.48
C HIS A 499 8.04 -0.84 8.73
N LEU A 500 8.07 -2.18 8.68
CA LEU A 500 9.30 -2.95 8.81
C LEU A 500 10.31 -2.62 7.71
N THR A 501 9.84 -2.33 6.49
CA THR A 501 10.68 -1.86 5.38
C THR A 501 11.53 -0.63 5.77
N PHE A 502 11.03 0.28 6.61
CA PHE A 502 11.84 1.41 7.11
C PHE A 502 12.88 0.99 8.14
N GLN A 503 12.53 0.08 9.06
CA GLN A 503 13.51 -0.46 10.00
C GLN A 503 14.66 -1.16 9.23
N GLU A 504 14.34 -1.97 8.23
CA GLU A 504 15.31 -2.68 7.39
C GLU A 504 16.21 -1.71 6.60
N TYR A 505 15.62 -0.63 6.08
CA TYR A 505 16.38 0.46 5.48
C TYR A 505 17.38 1.09 6.45
N PHE A 506 16.95 1.37 7.68
CA PHE A 506 17.80 1.99 8.70
C PHE A 506 18.90 1.03 9.22
N VAL A 507 18.62 -0.28 9.29
CA VAL A 507 19.63 -1.32 9.55
C VAL A 507 20.69 -1.33 8.45
N ALA A 508 20.27 -1.39 7.18
CA ALA A 508 21.17 -1.36 6.04
C ALA A 508 22.00 -0.06 5.99
N ASN A 509 21.37 1.08 6.30
CA ASN A 509 22.03 2.38 6.39
C ASN A 509 23.12 2.37 7.48
N TYR A 510 22.83 1.83 8.67
CA TYR A 510 23.83 1.70 9.73
C TYR A 510 25.07 0.90 9.28
N ILE A 511 24.84 -0.27 8.69
CA ILE A 511 25.91 -1.18 8.25
C ILE A 511 26.80 -0.50 7.19
N VAL A 512 26.18 0.13 6.19
CA VAL A 512 26.93 0.79 5.11
C VAL A 512 27.66 2.05 5.60
N GLU A 513 27.02 2.87 6.44
CA GLU A 513 27.65 4.08 7.00
C GLU A 513 28.76 3.78 8.01
N SER A 514 28.75 2.60 8.65
CA SER A 514 29.86 2.17 9.49
C SER A 514 31.18 2.06 8.72
N ARG A 515 31.12 1.88 7.40
CA ARG A 515 32.27 1.64 6.49
C ARG A 515 33.20 0.53 6.98
N SER A 516 32.68 -0.39 7.80
CA SER A 516 33.44 -1.47 8.41
C SER A 516 33.22 -2.76 7.65
N TYR A 517 34.27 -3.22 6.97
CA TYR A 517 34.29 -4.51 6.31
C TYR A 517 33.99 -5.66 7.29
N GLU A 518 34.48 -5.58 8.53
CA GLU A 518 34.26 -6.61 9.55
C GLU A 518 32.80 -6.66 10.01
N ILE A 519 32.12 -5.51 10.19
CA ILE A 519 30.69 -5.50 10.51
C ILE A 519 29.89 -6.14 9.37
N LEU A 520 30.16 -5.73 8.12
CA LEU A 520 29.49 -6.29 6.95
C LEU A 520 29.67 -7.80 6.85
N LYS A 521 30.92 -8.26 7.05
CA LYS A 521 31.29 -9.68 7.02
C LYS A 521 30.59 -10.48 8.12
N GLU A 522 30.58 -9.98 9.34
CA GLU A 522 29.95 -10.69 10.47
C GLU A 522 28.43 -10.76 10.30
N VAL A 523 27.79 -9.67 9.83
CA VAL A 523 26.36 -9.66 9.51
C VAL A 523 26.02 -10.72 8.45
N VAL A 524 26.79 -10.79 7.35
CA VAL A 524 26.57 -11.83 6.33
C VAL A 524 26.74 -13.23 6.94
N LYS A 525 27.83 -13.46 7.67
CA LYS A 525 28.12 -14.77 8.27
C LYS A 525 27.03 -15.24 9.23
N GLN A 526 26.49 -14.34 10.06
CA GLN A 526 25.46 -14.68 11.05
C GLN A 526 24.07 -14.83 10.43
N HIS A 527 23.74 -14.01 9.43
CA HIS A 527 22.35 -13.85 8.99
C HIS A 527 22.06 -14.22 7.53
N LEU A 528 23.03 -14.71 6.75
CA LEU A 528 22.86 -15.08 5.33
C LEU A 528 21.63 -15.94 5.05
N VAL A 529 21.34 -16.91 5.92
CA VAL A 529 20.23 -17.85 5.77
C VAL A 529 18.98 -17.44 6.57
N ASN A 530 19.06 -16.35 7.33
CA ASN A 530 17.91 -15.78 8.01
C ASN A 530 17.07 -14.97 7.00
N ARG A 531 15.84 -15.45 6.74
CA ARG A 531 14.92 -14.83 5.78
C ARG A 531 14.48 -13.42 6.17
N GLN A 532 14.54 -13.06 7.45
CA GLN A 532 14.20 -11.71 7.92
C GLN A 532 15.24 -10.68 7.46
N TRP A 533 16.49 -11.08 7.28
CA TRP A 533 17.57 -10.20 6.79
C TRP A 533 17.60 -10.05 5.27
N ARG A 534 16.70 -10.73 4.54
CA ARG A 534 16.69 -10.72 3.07
C ARG A 534 16.66 -9.30 2.52
N GLU A 535 15.70 -8.48 2.94
CA GLU A 535 15.58 -7.11 2.44
C GLU A 535 16.76 -6.24 2.86
N VAL A 536 17.30 -6.44 4.06
CA VAL A 536 18.51 -5.74 4.52
C VAL A 536 19.65 -5.97 3.53
N PHE A 537 19.89 -7.22 3.10
CA PHE A 537 20.94 -7.52 2.12
C PHE A 537 20.66 -6.93 0.72
N LEU A 538 19.41 -6.92 0.27
CA LEU A 538 19.03 -6.27 -0.99
C LEU A 538 19.24 -4.75 -0.94
N ILE A 539 18.87 -4.12 0.18
CA ILE A 539 19.07 -2.69 0.41
C ILE A 539 20.56 -2.35 0.53
N ILE A 540 21.38 -3.17 1.20
CA ILE A 540 22.84 -3.01 1.24
C ILE A 540 23.42 -3.05 -0.18
N ALA A 541 23.06 -4.05 -0.98
CA ALA A 541 23.52 -4.17 -2.37
C ALA A 541 23.16 -2.93 -3.20
N GLY A 542 21.93 -2.44 -3.06
CA GLY A 542 21.42 -1.25 -3.74
C GLY A 542 21.99 0.06 -3.23
N ARG A 543 22.44 0.13 -1.98
CA ARG A 543 23.01 1.35 -1.38
C ARG A 543 24.49 1.52 -1.70
N LEU A 544 25.25 0.43 -1.69
CA LEU A 544 26.70 0.48 -1.90
C LEU A 544 27.05 1.11 -3.25
N ALA A 545 27.96 2.09 -3.24
CA ALA A 545 28.49 2.68 -4.47
C ALA A 545 29.29 1.67 -5.29
N ASN A 546 29.92 0.68 -4.63
CA ASN A 546 30.51 -0.49 -5.24
C ASN A 546 30.21 -1.72 -4.38
N ALA A 547 29.45 -2.67 -4.94
CA ALA A 547 29.02 -3.87 -4.23
C ALA A 547 30.00 -5.05 -4.34
N ASP A 548 31.17 -4.89 -4.98
CA ASP A 548 32.08 -6.01 -5.26
C ASP A 548 32.50 -6.79 -4.00
N ASP A 549 32.91 -6.09 -2.95
CA ASP A 549 33.34 -6.73 -1.70
C ASP A 549 32.17 -7.42 -1.01
N PHE A 550 30.98 -6.79 -1.01
CA PHE A 550 29.77 -7.38 -0.45
C PHE A 550 29.36 -8.67 -1.19
N LEU A 551 29.35 -8.64 -2.52
CA LEU A 551 29.02 -9.80 -3.36
C LEU A 551 30.04 -10.93 -3.19
N LYS A 552 31.34 -10.60 -3.03
CA LYS A 552 32.39 -11.58 -2.69
C LYS A 552 32.16 -12.20 -1.32
N ILE A 553 31.86 -11.41 -0.29
CA ILE A 553 31.56 -11.92 1.05
C ILE A 553 30.37 -12.89 0.98
N LEU A 554 29.27 -12.50 0.32
CA LEU A 554 28.11 -13.37 0.10
C LEU A 554 28.54 -14.68 -0.58
N PHE A 555 29.25 -14.60 -1.70
CA PHE A 555 29.70 -15.78 -2.44
C PHE A 555 30.60 -16.71 -1.60
N ILE A 556 31.54 -16.16 -0.83
CA ILE A 556 32.40 -16.92 0.08
C ILE A 556 31.56 -17.65 1.15
N GLN A 557 30.65 -16.94 1.82
CA GLN A 557 29.84 -17.51 2.89
C GLN A 557 28.84 -18.55 2.36
N ILE A 558 28.27 -18.34 1.18
CA ILE A 558 27.41 -19.31 0.49
C ILE A 558 28.16 -20.62 0.22
N ASN A 559 29.40 -20.54 -0.29
CA ASN A 559 30.19 -21.75 -0.56
C ASN A 559 30.65 -22.45 0.73
N LYS A 560 30.79 -21.73 1.85
CA LYS A 560 31.05 -22.35 3.17
C LYS A 560 29.89 -23.21 3.67
N LEU A 561 28.64 -22.94 3.26
CA LEU A 561 27.48 -23.76 3.65
C LEU A 561 27.59 -25.20 3.16
N VAL A 562 28.16 -25.41 1.97
CA VAL A 562 28.21 -26.71 1.29
C VAL A 562 29.53 -27.47 1.49
N ASN A 563 30.26 -27.21 2.58
CA ASN A 563 31.57 -27.82 2.84
C ASN A 563 31.54 -29.34 3.14
N SER A 564 30.37 -29.93 3.39
CA SER A 564 30.29 -31.38 3.64
C SER A 564 30.71 -32.16 2.38
N LYS A 565 31.44 -33.27 2.58
CA LYS A 565 31.90 -34.14 1.48
C LYS A 565 30.74 -34.51 0.53
N ARG A 566 29.59 -34.86 1.07
CA ARG A 566 28.40 -35.26 0.30
C ARG A 566 27.83 -34.15 -0.58
N LEU A 567 27.72 -32.93 -0.06
CA LEU A 567 27.26 -31.78 -0.86
C LEU A 567 28.31 -31.40 -1.93
N GLN A 568 29.60 -31.50 -1.60
CA GLN A 568 30.68 -31.30 -2.58
C GLN A 568 30.66 -32.36 -3.69
N ASP A 569 30.43 -33.63 -3.35
CA ASP A 569 30.33 -34.72 -4.31
C ASP A 569 29.09 -34.54 -5.22
N MET A 570 27.95 -34.06 -4.68
CA MET A 570 26.77 -33.68 -5.47
C MET A 570 27.06 -32.53 -6.44
N LEU A 571 27.76 -31.47 -5.99
CA LEU A 571 28.14 -30.36 -6.86
C LEU A 571 29.15 -30.79 -7.94
N ALA A 572 30.08 -31.69 -7.60
CA ALA A 572 30.99 -32.30 -8.57
C ALA A 572 30.22 -33.09 -9.62
N TRP A 573 29.25 -33.91 -9.19
CA TRP A 573 28.35 -34.60 -10.10
C TRP A 573 27.56 -33.63 -11.01
N LEU A 574 27.02 -32.52 -10.48
CA LEU A 574 26.32 -31.52 -11.29
C LEU A 574 27.22 -30.88 -12.37
N ASP A 575 28.48 -30.60 -12.04
CA ASP A 575 29.43 -30.09 -13.03
C ASP A 575 29.85 -31.18 -14.03
N ASP A 576 30.01 -32.41 -13.58
CA ASP A 576 30.35 -33.55 -14.43
C ASP A 576 29.22 -33.88 -15.41
N VAL A 577 27.97 -33.95 -14.95
CA VAL A 577 26.82 -34.22 -15.82
C VAL A 577 26.63 -33.09 -16.84
N THR A 578 26.76 -31.82 -16.45
CA THR A 578 26.62 -30.72 -17.42
C THR A 578 27.78 -30.61 -18.40
N THR A 579 29.00 -30.95 -17.97
CA THR A 579 30.18 -31.03 -18.85
C THR A 579 30.05 -32.18 -19.83
N TYR A 580 29.65 -33.36 -19.34
CA TYR A 580 29.42 -34.56 -20.13
C TYR A 580 28.41 -34.33 -21.25
N HIS A 581 27.32 -33.61 -20.96
CA HIS A 581 26.29 -33.26 -21.94
C HIS A 581 26.60 -32.00 -22.77
N GLY A 582 27.81 -31.43 -22.69
CA GLY A 582 28.20 -30.27 -23.51
C GLY A 582 27.44 -28.97 -23.19
N VAL A 583 26.83 -28.87 -22.01
CA VAL A 583 25.98 -27.75 -21.58
C VAL A 583 26.54 -27.03 -20.34
N LYS A 584 27.87 -27.04 -20.18
CA LYS A 584 28.60 -26.53 -19.02
C LYS A 584 28.30 -25.05 -18.70
N SER A 585 27.29 -24.81 -17.86
CA SER A 585 26.91 -23.49 -17.35
C SER A 585 26.16 -23.61 -16.03
N SER A 586 26.16 -22.54 -15.24
CA SER A 586 25.42 -22.47 -13.98
C SER A 586 23.91 -22.63 -14.16
N SER A 587 23.32 -22.08 -15.23
CA SER A 587 21.89 -22.27 -15.51
C SER A 587 21.54 -23.73 -15.76
N TRP A 588 22.39 -24.45 -16.50
CA TRP A 588 22.20 -25.88 -16.74
C TRP A 588 22.41 -26.70 -15.47
N ARG A 589 23.41 -26.37 -14.64
CA ARG A 589 23.60 -27.02 -13.32
C ARG A 589 22.36 -26.86 -12.44
N ALA A 590 21.80 -25.65 -12.36
CA ALA A 590 20.58 -25.38 -11.62
C ALA A 590 19.36 -26.12 -12.22
N PHE A 591 19.26 -26.18 -13.54
CA PHE A 591 18.19 -26.90 -14.23
C PHE A 591 18.26 -28.41 -13.99
N TYR A 592 19.44 -29.02 -14.11
CA TYR A 592 19.62 -30.46 -13.82
C TYR A 592 19.35 -30.79 -12.35
N LEU A 593 19.72 -29.91 -11.41
CA LEU A 593 19.34 -30.07 -10.00
C LEU A 593 17.83 -29.99 -9.79
N PHE A 594 17.14 -29.10 -10.52
CA PHE A 594 15.69 -28.98 -10.48
C PHE A 594 14.99 -30.22 -11.07
N VAL A 595 15.44 -30.68 -12.25
CA VAL A 595 14.98 -31.93 -12.90
C VAL A 595 15.13 -33.11 -11.95
N ASP A 596 16.29 -33.21 -11.30
CA ASP A 596 16.56 -34.26 -10.34
C ASP A 596 15.58 -34.28 -9.15
N GLN A 597 15.33 -33.11 -8.55
CA GLN A 597 14.42 -32.95 -7.42
C GLN A 597 12.95 -33.26 -7.79
N GLU A 598 12.53 -32.89 -9.00
CA GLU A 598 11.15 -33.10 -9.49
C GLU A 598 10.86 -34.56 -9.84
N PHE A 599 11.84 -35.26 -10.41
CA PHE A 599 11.67 -36.64 -10.87
C PHE A 599 12.21 -37.68 -9.88
N GLU A 600 12.61 -37.24 -8.68
CA GLU A 600 13.08 -38.09 -7.58
C GLU A 600 14.16 -39.07 -8.04
N LEU A 601 15.05 -38.64 -8.94
CA LEU A 601 16.09 -39.49 -9.50
C LEU A 601 17.08 -39.98 -8.42
N TYR A 602 17.07 -39.36 -7.23
CA TYR A 602 17.68 -39.91 -6.00
C TYR A 602 17.09 -39.47 -4.64
N THR A 603 16.11 -38.57 -4.57
CA THR A 603 15.51 -38.13 -3.29
C THR A 603 14.46 -39.12 -2.78
N ASN A 604 14.50 -39.46 -1.48
CA ASN A 604 13.48 -40.32 -0.86
C ASN A 604 12.13 -39.58 -0.74
N GLN A 605 11.02 -40.30 -0.95
CA GLN A 605 9.63 -39.80 -0.77
C GLN A 605 9.37 -39.13 0.60
N LEU A 606 10.15 -39.45 1.64
CA LEU A 606 10.00 -38.94 3.01
C LEU A 606 10.62 -37.56 3.27
N SER A 607 11.42 -37.01 2.34
CA SER A 607 12.12 -35.74 2.56
C SER A 607 12.22 -34.93 1.27
N LYS A 608 11.07 -34.54 0.71
CA LYS A 608 11.03 -33.66 -0.45
C LYS A 608 11.72 -32.33 -0.13
N VAL A 609 12.81 -32.05 -0.82
CA VAL A 609 13.28 -30.68 -0.99
C VAL A 609 12.25 -30.01 -1.89
N ASP A 610 11.66 -28.91 -1.45
CA ASP A 610 10.76 -28.13 -2.28
C ASP A 610 11.54 -27.63 -3.50
N SER A 611 11.19 -28.15 -4.68
CA SER A 611 11.85 -27.88 -5.96
C SER A 611 11.67 -26.44 -6.43
N ALA A 612 10.76 -25.68 -5.80
CA ALA A 612 10.50 -24.28 -6.12
C ALA A 612 11.76 -23.41 -6.03
N LEU A 613 12.67 -23.67 -5.07
CA LEU A 613 13.93 -22.94 -4.97
C LEU A 613 14.88 -23.26 -6.14
N ALA A 614 15.03 -24.55 -6.49
CA ALA A 614 15.88 -24.94 -7.61
C ALA A 614 15.33 -24.39 -8.94
N GLN A 615 14.01 -24.41 -9.12
CA GLN A 615 13.32 -23.81 -10.26
C GLN A 615 13.57 -22.30 -10.35
N LYS A 616 13.37 -21.57 -9.25
CA LYS A 616 13.59 -20.11 -9.20
C LYS A 616 15.04 -19.79 -9.54
N LEU A 617 16.00 -20.54 -8.97
CA LEU A 617 17.42 -20.37 -9.26
C LEU A 617 17.75 -20.64 -10.74
N ALA A 618 17.21 -21.72 -11.32
CA ALA A 618 17.40 -22.04 -12.73
C ALA A 618 16.84 -20.95 -13.66
N THR A 619 15.67 -20.41 -13.32
CA THR A 619 15.02 -19.32 -14.07
C THR A 619 15.87 -18.05 -14.04
N LEU A 620 16.29 -17.61 -12.85
CA LEU A 620 17.12 -16.42 -12.68
C LEU A 620 18.45 -16.56 -13.43
N LEU A 621 19.15 -17.70 -13.31
CA LEU A 621 20.41 -17.93 -14.02
C LEU A 621 20.23 -17.95 -15.53
N LYS A 622 19.11 -18.48 -16.03
CA LYS A 622 18.78 -18.45 -17.46
C LYS A 622 18.55 -17.02 -17.95
N GLU A 623 17.89 -16.17 -17.17
CA GLU A 623 17.74 -14.73 -17.47
C GLU A 623 19.09 -14.02 -17.53
N PHE A 624 19.95 -14.21 -16.52
CA PHE A 624 21.31 -13.68 -16.53
C PHE A 624 22.13 -14.17 -17.74
N ASN A 625 22.02 -15.45 -18.10
CA ASN A 625 22.71 -15.98 -19.27
C ASN A 625 22.17 -15.42 -20.59
N ARG A 626 20.86 -15.14 -20.67
CA ARG A 626 20.25 -14.46 -21.80
C ARG A 626 20.80 -13.05 -21.96
N GLU A 627 20.81 -12.26 -20.89
CA GLU A 627 21.34 -10.89 -20.89
C GLU A 627 22.82 -10.85 -21.26
N ARG A 628 23.59 -11.84 -20.78
CA ARG A 628 25.03 -11.99 -21.11
C ARG A 628 25.29 -12.56 -22.51
N LYS A 629 24.25 -12.91 -23.29
CA LYS A 629 24.36 -13.62 -24.57
C LYS A 629 25.18 -14.92 -24.46
N LYS A 630 25.09 -15.60 -23.31
CA LYS A 630 25.75 -16.89 -22.99
C LYS A 630 24.75 -18.03 -22.82
N ILE A 631 23.64 -18.02 -23.57
CA ILE A 631 22.74 -19.18 -23.58
C ILE A 631 23.46 -20.30 -24.33
N ILE A 632 23.68 -21.42 -23.65
CA ILE A 632 24.20 -22.64 -24.27
C ILE A 632 23.00 -23.46 -24.73
N GLU A 633 22.93 -23.74 -26.04
CA GLU A 633 21.92 -24.63 -26.60
C GLU A 633 22.14 -26.07 -26.14
N ARG A 634 21.08 -26.88 -26.17
CA ARG A 634 21.18 -28.29 -25.80
C ARG A 634 21.99 -29.03 -26.86
N SER A 635 22.90 -29.88 -26.41
CA SER A 635 23.49 -30.89 -27.29
C SER A 635 22.45 -31.99 -27.57
N PRO A 636 22.59 -32.71 -28.69
CA PRO A 636 21.77 -33.91 -28.94
C PRO A 636 21.76 -34.89 -27.76
N LEU A 637 22.90 -35.06 -27.07
CA LEU A 637 23.02 -35.97 -25.93
C LEU A 637 22.25 -35.46 -24.71
N SER A 638 22.25 -34.15 -24.47
CA SER A 638 21.42 -33.51 -23.44
C SER A 638 19.92 -33.71 -23.73
N ASP A 639 19.51 -33.60 -24.99
CA ASP A 639 18.12 -33.85 -25.38
C ASP A 639 17.71 -35.31 -25.21
N PHE A 640 18.59 -36.23 -25.58
CA PHE A 640 18.41 -37.67 -25.36
C PHE A 640 18.28 -38.03 -23.87
N ALA A 641 19.20 -37.50 -23.05
CA ALA A 641 19.18 -37.63 -21.59
C ALA A 641 17.86 -37.17 -20.98
N LEU A 642 17.41 -35.97 -21.34
CA LEU A 642 16.16 -35.39 -20.88
C LEU A 642 14.94 -36.22 -21.33
N TYR A 643 14.96 -36.77 -22.55
CA TYR A 643 13.91 -37.68 -23.01
C TYR A 643 13.79 -38.95 -22.15
N LEU A 644 14.92 -39.54 -21.76
CA LEU A 644 14.91 -40.70 -20.87
C LEU A 644 14.40 -40.34 -19.46
N VAL A 645 14.66 -39.11 -18.99
CA VAL A 645 14.07 -38.61 -17.74
C VAL A 645 12.53 -38.51 -17.85
N ASP A 646 11.97 -37.92 -18.92
CA ASP A 646 10.50 -37.90 -19.17
C ASP A 646 9.92 -39.31 -19.19
N THR A 647 10.62 -40.23 -19.85
CA THR A 647 10.23 -41.64 -19.96
C THR A 647 10.22 -42.30 -18.58
N TYR A 648 11.28 -42.14 -17.79
CA TYR A 648 11.38 -42.64 -16.42
C TYR A 648 10.19 -42.17 -15.58
N THR A 649 9.81 -40.89 -15.66
CA THR A 649 8.69 -40.35 -14.88
C THR A 649 7.35 -40.99 -15.25
N LYS A 650 7.07 -41.13 -16.54
CA LYS A 650 5.82 -41.73 -17.03
C LYS A 650 5.71 -43.18 -16.60
N VAL A 651 6.80 -43.93 -16.74
CA VAL A 651 6.85 -45.33 -16.33
C VAL A 651 6.75 -45.47 -14.81
N SER A 652 7.45 -44.63 -14.05
CA SER A 652 7.41 -44.60 -12.58
C SER A 652 6.01 -44.34 -12.03
N ALA A 653 5.28 -43.38 -12.60
CA ALA A 653 3.88 -43.15 -12.23
C ALA A 653 3.03 -44.41 -12.43
N LYS A 654 3.20 -45.11 -13.56
CA LYS A 654 2.50 -46.36 -13.85
C LYS A 654 2.88 -47.47 -12.85
N ALA A 655 4.16 -47.64 -12.56
CA ALA A 655 4.67 -48.63 -11.60
C ALA A 655 4.18 -48.38 -10.16
N GLU A 656 3.89 -47.14 -9.80
CA GLU A 656 3.32 -46.81 -8.49
C GLU A 656 1.78 -46.84 -8.46
N ASN A 657 1.14 -47.27 -9.57
CA ASN A 657 -0.31 -47.21 -9.79
C ASN A 657 -0.88 -45.79 -9.57
N LYS A 658 -0.08 -44.77 -9.89
CA LYS A 658 -0.44 -43.35 -9.83
C LYS A 658 -0.74 -42.86 -11.25
N GLN A 659 -1.85 -42.15 -11.43
CA GLN A 659 -2.09 -41.46 -12.69
C GLN A 659 -1.05 -40.36 -12.89
N PHE A 660 -0.24 -40.46 -13.95
CA PHE A 660 0.58 -39.34 -14.41
C PHE A 660 -0.34 -38.20 -14.87
N LYS A 661 -0.14 -37.00 -14.32
CA LYS A 661 -0.94 -35.81 -14.64
C LYS A 661 -0.02 -34.77 -15.28
N PRO A 662 0.06 -34.67 -16.62
CA PRO A 662 0.96 -33.73 -17.30
C PRO A 662 0.67 -32.28 -16.88
N HIS A 663 -0.60 -31.94 -16.63
CA HIS A 663 -1.02 -30.64 -16.11
C HIS A 663 -0.50 -30.29 -14.70
N LYS A 664 0.06 -31.24 -13.94
CA LYS A 664 0.76 -30.98 -12.66
C LYS A 664 2.27 -30.76 -12.80
N VAL A 665 2.86 -31.03 -13.97
CA VAL A 665 4.29 -30.81 -14.20
C VAL A 665 4.56 -29.32 -14.28
N ASN A 666 5.66 -28.87 -13.66
CA ASN A 666 6.05 -27.48 -13.61
C ASN A 666 6.14 -26.83 -15.02
N PRO A 667 5.66 -25.58 -15.22
CA PRO A 667 5.72 -24.91 -16.51
C PRO A 667 7.13 -24.78 -17.11
N LEU A 668 8.15 -24.56 -16.27
CA LEU A 668 9.54 -24.49 -16.72
C LEU A 668 9.99 -25.85 -17.25
N LEU A 669 9.65 -26.95 -16.55
CA LEU A 669 9.93 -28.30 -17.05
C LEU A 669 9.22 -28.54 -18.38
N ARG A 670 7.93 -28.23 -18.52
CA ARG A 670 7.23 -28.45 -19.81
C ARG A 670 7.88 -27.72 -20.98
N LYS A 671 8.41 -26.52 -20.72
CA LYS A 671 9.08 -25.72 -21.75
C LYS A 671 10.41 -26.34 -22.18
N GLU A 672 11.22 -26.80 -21.23
CA GLU A 672 12.55 -27.36 -21.51
C GLU A 672 12.49 -28.86 -21.85
N LEU A 673 11.49 -29.57 -21.34
CA LEU A 673 11.19 -30.99 -21.50
C LEU A 673 9.69 -31.13 -21.87
N PRO A 674 9.33 -31.06 -23.16
CA PRO A 674 7.94 -31.15 -23.59
C PRO A 674 7.37 -32.54 -23.28
N VAL A 675 6.67 -32.63 -22.16
CA VAL A 675 5.88 -33.79 -21.75
C VAL A 675 4.68 -33.88 -22.68
N SER A 676 4.44 -35.04 -23.29
CA SER A 676 3.28 -35.27 -24.16
C SER A 676 1.98 -35.21 -23.34
N ASP A 677 1.01 -34.42 -23.78
CA ASP A 677 -0.31 -34.30 -23.13
C ASP A 677 -1.24 -35.50 -23.40
N ASP A 678 -0.86 -36.40 -24.30
CA ASP A 678 -1.66 -37.55 -24.70
C ASP A 678 -1.79 -38.59 -23.57
N THR A 679 -3.01 -38.73 -23.10
CA THR A 679 -3.48 -39.72 -22.13
C THR A 679 -3.27 -41.16 -22.64
N ALA A 680 -2.73 -42.01 -21.76
CA ALA A 680 -2.88 -43.48 -21.79
C ALA A 680 -2.19 -44.30 -22.90
N MET A 681 -1.26 -43.76 -23.69
CA MET A 681 -0.35 -44.61 -24.47
C MET A 681 0.84 -45.03 -23.62
N ALA A 682 1.17 -46.33 -23.63
CA ALA A 682 2.35 -46.86 -22.96
C ALA A 682 3.61 -46.08 -23.40
N PRO A 683 4.54 -45.74 -22.49
CA PRO A 683 5.77 -45.05 -22.85
C PRO A 683 6.58 -45.92 -23.82
N GLN A 684 6.59 -45.56 -25.10
CA GLN A 684 7.26 -46.35 -26.12
C GLN A 684 8.76 -46.03 -26.14
N LEU A 685 9.55 -46.82 -25.40
CA LEU A 685 10.90 -47.16 -25.87
C LEU A 685 10.85 -48.21 -26.99
N GLY A 686 9.66 -48.77 -27.28
CA GLY A 686 9.47 -49.93 -28.16
C GLY A 686 8.58 -49.80 -29.40
N GLY A 687 8.14 -48.61 -29.80
CA GLY A 687 7.47 -48.39 -31.10
C GLY A 687 8.20 -47.34 -31.93
N GLU A 688 8.08 -47.43 -33.27
CA GLU A 688 8.58 -46.63 -34.44
C GLU A 688 9.48 -45.38 -34.29
N GLY A 689 10.11 -45.15 -33.14
CA GLY A 689 10.76 -43.89 -32.79
C GLY A 689 12.04 -44.04 -31.98
N VAL A 690 12.58 -45.24 -31.77
CA VAL A 690 13.98 -45.43 -31.40
C VAL A 690 14.60 -46.37 -32.43
N THR A 691 15.50 -45.86 -33.28
CA THR A 691 16.24 -46.68 -34.24
C THR A 691 17.72 -46.66 -33.87
N ILE A 692 18.29 -47.85 -33.68
CA ILE A 692 19.66 -48.04 -33.22
C ILE A 692 20.45 -48.75 -34.33
N ASP A 693 21.44 -48.06 -34.91
CA ASP A 693 22.39 -48.65 -35.86
C ASP A 693 23.69 -49.00 -35.14
N LYS A 694 23.84 -50.29 -34.81
CA LYS A 694 25.01 -50.83 -34.11
C LYS A 694 26.31 -50.67 -34.89
N ASN A 695 26.25 -50.69 -36.23
CA ASN A 695 27.47 -50.64 -37.05
C ASN A 695 28.08 -49.24 -37.11
N ARG A 696 27.25 -48.22 -36.86
CA ARG A 696 27.67 -46.80 -36.85
C ARG A 696 27.70 -46.19 -35.45
N GLY A 697 27.22 -46.92 -34.43
CA GLY A 697 27.06 -46.37 -33.08
C GLY A 697 26.03 -45.24 -33.03
N VAL A 698 25.00 -45.31 -33.90
CA VAL A 698 24.02 -44.24 -34.07
C VAL A 698 22.73 -44.59 -33.33
N ILE A 699 22.30 -43.71 -32.44
CA ILE A 699 21.01 -43.81 -31.73
C ILE A 699 20.14 -42.66 -32.21
N THR A 700 19.05 -42.98 -32.89
CA THR A 700 18.08 -41.99 -33.36
C THR A 700 16.77 -42.14 -32.59
N LEU A 701 16.31 -41.04 -31.99
CA LEU A 701 14.98 -40.93 -31.42
C LEU A 701 14.08 -40.08 -32.32
N SER A 702 12.88 -40.55 -32.63
CA SER A 702 11.81 -39.79 -33.27
C SER A 702 10.69 -39.57 -32.23
N LYS A 703 10.40 -38.30 -31.95
CA LYS A 703 9.21 -37.88 -31.19
C LYS A 703 8.43 -36.94 -32.08
N GLN A 704 7.12 -37.14 -32.26
CA GLN A 704 6.16 -36.24 -32.96
C GLN A 704 6.77 -34.88 -33.40
N GLN A 705 7.49 -34.86 -34.55
CA GLN A 705 8.16 -33.71 -35.22
C GLN A 705 9.63 -33.33 -34.88
N ARG A 706 10.35 -34.01 -33.97
CA ARG A 706 11.81 -33.82 -33.75
C ARG A 706 12.55 -35.16 -33.76
N GLN A 707 13.53 -35.27 -34.66
CA GLN A 707 14.48 -36.38 -34.73
C GLN A 707 15.77 -35.99 -34.02
N ILE A 708 16.14 -36.71 -32.96
CA ILE A 708 17.41 -36.55 -32.23
C ILE A 708 18.31 -37.71 -32.66
N THR A 709 19.40 -37.42 -33.35
CA THR A 709 20.38 -38.44 -33.76
C THR A 709 21.69 -38.22 -33.00
N LEU A 710 22.06 -39.21 -32.19
CA LEU A 710 23.37 -39.32 -31.58
C LEU A 710 24.23 -40.19 -32.47
N ASP A 711 25.29 -39.62 -33.04
CA ASP A 711 26.29 -40.34 -33.83
C ASP A 711 27.66 -40.09 -33.20
N LYS A 712 28.51 -41.12 -33.16
CA LYS A 712 29.91 -41.02 -32.78
C LYS A 712 30.65 -39.93 -33.57
N ASP A 713 30.27 -39.72 -34.83
CA ASP A 713 30.92 -38.76 -35.73
C ASP A 713 30.34 -37.33 -35.66
N ASN A 714 29.11 -37.15 -35.16
CA ASN A 714 28.48 -35.83 -35.01
C ASN A 714 28.86 -35.09 -33.72
N PHE A 715 29.63 -35.71 -32.83
CA PHE A 715 30.09 -35.05 -31.61
C PHE A 715 31.27 -34.11 -31.90
N PRO A 716 31.18 -32.79 -31.59
CA PRO A 716 32.25 -31.86 -31.93
C PRO A 716 33.58 -32.26 -31.28
N ASN A 717 34.60 -32.48 -32.12
CA ASN A 717 35.97 -32.83 -31.73
C ASN A 717 36.65 -31.85 -30.74
N GLN A 718 36.06 -30.68 -30.45
CA GLN A 718 36.53 -29.73 -29.44
C GLN A 718 36.22 -30.15 -27.98
N ILE A 719 35.27 -31.06 -27.77
CA ILE A 719 34.91 -31.57 -26.43
C ILE A 719 35.96 -32.56 -25.90
N ILE A 720 36.60 -33.31 -26.81
CA ILE A 720 37.54 -34.40 -26.47
C ILE A 720 38.84 -33.86 -25.83
N SER A 721 39.26 -32.62 -26.16
CA SER A 721 40.53 -32.07 -25.67
C SER A 721 40.44 -31.35 -24.31
N SER A 722 39.24 -31.18 -23.74
CA SER A 722 39.04 -30.50 -22.45
C SER A 722 38.47 -31.38 -21.34
N ILE A 723 38.19 -32.65 -21.62
CA ILE A 723 37.73 -33.65 -20.65
C ILE A 723 38.93 -34.43 -20.11
N THR A 724 39.53 -33.95 -19.03
CA THR A 724 40.29 -34.81 -18.11
C THR A 724 39.33 -35.49 -17.14
N SER A 725 38.57 -36.48 -17.64
CA SER A 725 37.91 -37.51 -16.84
C SER A 725 37.48 -38.70 -17.72
N ASP A 726 38.45 -39.46 -18.21
CA ASP A 726 38.48 -40.94 -18.40
C ASP A 726 37.25 -41.76 -18.87
N ARG A 727 36.17 -41.16 -19.38
CA ARG A 727 34.97 -41.89 -19.84
C ARG A 727 34.40 -41.28 -21.12
N SER A 728 34.89 -41.73 -22.27
CA SER A 728 34.16 -41.58 -23.53
C SER A 728 32.83 -42.36 -23.44
N VAL A 729 31.76 -41.81 -24.02
CA VAL A 729 30.47 -42.52 -24.10
C VAL A 729 30.65 -43.78 -24.92
N ASN A 730 30.41 -44.96 -24.33
CA ASN A 730 30.38 -46.21 -25.09
C ASN A 730 29.00 -46.37 -25.75
N TYR A 731 28.84 -45.76 -26.92
CA TYR A 731 27.58 -45.77 -27.68
C TYR A 731 27.11 -47.17 -28.05
N GLU A 732 28.02 -48.12 -28.27
CA GLU A 732 27.68 -49.51 -28.59
C GLU A 732 27.05 -50.22 -27.38
N SER A 733 27.66 -50.11 -26.20
CA SER A 733 27.09 -50.69 -24.98
C SER A 733 25.80 -49.99 -24.53
N LEU A 734 25.72 -48.67 -24.68
CA LEU A 734 24.46 -47.93 -24.43
C LEU A 734 23.35 -48.39 -25.39
N ALA A 735 23.66 -48.57 -26.67
CA ALA A 735 22.74 -49.10 -27.67
C ALA A 735 22.23 -50.50 -27.28
N ASP A 736 23.11 -51.41 -26.86
CA ASP A 736 22.73 -52.76 -26.44
C ASP A 736 21.79 -52.75 -25.23
N GLU A 737 22.08 -51.93 -24.22
CA GLU A 737 21.24 -51.79 -23.02
C GLU A 737 19.88 -51.16 -23.33
N LEU A 738 19.81 -50.20 -24.26
CA LEU A 738 18.54 -49.61 -24.69
C LEU A 738 17.70 -50.59 -25.49
N ILE A 739 18.31 -51.42 -26.34
CA ILE A 739 17.63 -52.53 -27.02
C ILE A 739 17.08 -53.51 -26.00
N PHE A 740 17.88 -53.87 -24.99
CA PHE A 740 17.41 -54.75 -23.92
C PHE A 740 16.22 -54.14 -23.18
N LEU A 741 16.28 -52.86 -22.78
CA LEU A 741 15.15 -52.15 -22.14
C LEU A 741 13.91 -52.10 -23.03
N GLN A 742 14.10 -51.97 -24.34
CA GLN A 742 13.04 -51.99 -25.33
C GLN A 742 12.39 -53.37 -25.44
N GLU A 743 13.19 -54.44 -25.52
CA GLU A 743 12.72 -55.83 -25.63
C GLU A 743 12.10 -56.35 -24.33
N SER A 744 12.59 -55.89 -23.18
CA SER A 744 12.11 -56.27 -21.83
C SER A 744 11.00 -55.36 -21.29
N PHE A 745 10.42 -54.50 -22.13
CA PHE A 745 9.38 -53.57 -21.72
C PHE A 745 8.15 -54.31 -21.16
N PRO A 746 7.67 -54.02 -19.94
CA PRO A 746 6.56 -54.77 -19.34
C PRO A 746 5.23 -54.53 -20.06
N ASP A 747 4.44 -55.59 -20.23
CA ASP A 747 3.07 -55.51 -20.74
C ASP A 747 2.16 -54.73 -19.77
N ASP A 748 1.06 -54.17 -20.29
CA ASP A 748 0.09 -53.42 -19.49
C ASP A 748 -0.50 -54.22 -18.30
N ASN A 749 -0.53 -55.55 -18.41
CA ASN A 749 -1.03 -56.46 -17.37
C ASN A 749 0.08 -57.04 -16.46
N ALA A 750 1.35 -56.64 -16.65
CA ALA A 750 2.46 -57.14 -15.85
C ALA A 750 2.33 -56.70 -14.36
N PRO A 751 2.79 -57.53 -13.41
CA PRO A 751 2.75 -57.20 -11.99
C PRO A 751 3.62 -55.97 -11.68
N GLN A 752 3.30 -55.30 -10.56
CA GLN A 752 3.98 -54.07 -10.14
C GLN A 752 5.50 -54.26 -9.96
N SER A 753 5.94 -55.46 -9.56
CA SER A 753 7.35 -55.83 -9.43
C SER A 753 8.13 -55.66 -10.74
N ASP A 754 7.54 -56.05 -11.86
CA ASP A 754 8.21 -56.07 -13.16
C ASP A 754 8.42 -54.64 -13.68
N TRP A 755 7.43 -53.77 -13.44
CA TRP A 755 7.56 -52.34 -13.68
C TRP A 755 8.63 -51.70 -12.79
N GLN A 756 8.72 -52.09 -11.51
CA GLN A 756 9.74 -51.59 -10.59
C GLN A 756 11.15 -52.05 -11.00
N ASP A 757 11.31 -53.30 -11.40
CA ASP A 757 12.59 -53.86 -11.87
C ASP A 757 13.03 -53.22 -13.18
N TRP A 758 12.11 -53.02 -14.13
CA TRP A 758 12.40 -52.33 -15.38
C TRP A 758 12.83 -50.87 -15.15
N ILE A 759 12.14 -50.13 -14.27
CA ILE A 759 12.52 -48.75 -13.91
C ILE A 759 13.91 -48.71 -13.27
N LYS A 760 14.21 -49.69 -12.40
CA LYS A 760 15.52 -49.81 -11.77
C LYS A 760 16.61 -50.04 -12.81
N HIS A 761 16.33 -50.84 -13.85
CA HIS A 761 17.24 -51.04 -14.99
C HIS A 761 17.41 -49.74 -15.79
N LEU A 762 16.33 -49.07 -16.19
CA LEU A 762 16.40 -47.79 -16.91
C LEU A 762 17.22 -46.76 -16.13
N ARG A 763 17.01 -46.66 -14.82
CA ARG A 763 17.80 -45.80 -13.94
C ARG A 763 19.28 -46.20 -13.93
N GLY A 764 19.57 -47.49 -13.92
CA GLY A 764 20.94 -48.02 -14.07
C GLY A 764 21.60 -47.56 -15.37
N VAL A 765 20.88 -47.63 -16.50
CA VAL A 765 21.39 -47.19 -17.80
C VAL A 765 21.64 -45.69 -17.85
N MET A 766 20.66 -44.90 -17.39
CA MET A 766 20.80 -43.43 -17.29
C MET A 766 21.99 -43.00 -16.43
N ARG A 767 22.32 -43.78 -15.39
CA ARG A 767 23.48 -43.53 -14.53
C ARG A 767 24.79 -43.94 -15.18
N LEU A 768 24.90 -45.21 -15.57
CA LEU A 768 26.14 -45.81 -16.05
C LEU A 768 26.62 -45.17 -17.35
N TYR A 769 25.70 -44.88 -18.26
CA TYR A 769 26.03 -44.46 -19.62
C TYR A 769 25.75 -42.99 -19.89
N LEU A 770 24.94 -42.30 -19.07
CA LEU A 770 24.62 -40.88 -19.28
C LEU A 770 24.98 -40.00 -18.08
N ASN A 771 25.46 -40.57 -16.97
CA ASN A 771 25.79 -39.83 -15.74
C ASN A 771 24.60 -39.05 -15.15
N ILE A 772 23.36 -39.51 -15.40
CA ILE A 772 22.14 -38.89 -14.90
C ILE A 772 21.70 -39.63 -13.64
N GLY A 773 21.50 -38.87 -12.56
CA GLY A 773 21.16 -39.39 -11.24
C GLY A 773 22.41 -39.63 -10.39
N TYR A 774 22.49 -38.96 -9.24
CA TYR A 774 23.57 -39.09 -8.27
C TYR A 774 23.43 -40.41 -7.47
N ASP A 775 24.51 -41.18 -7.36
CA ASP A 775 24.43 -42.63 -7.08
C ASP A 775 24.47 -43.04 -5.59
N ASP A 776 24.89 -42.19 -4.64
CA ASP A 776 25.47 -42.76 -3.40
C ASP A 776 25.10 -42.14 -2.04
N VAL A 777 24.04 -41.34 -1.90
CA VAL A 777 23.79 -40.69 -0.59
C VAL A 777 22.31 -40.43 -0.28
N LYS A 778 21.82 -41.07 0.78
CA LYS A 778 20.70 -40.54 1.56
C LYS A 778 21.18 -39.31 2.32
N PHE A 779 20.78 -38.11 1.86
CA PHE A 779 21.04 -36.90 2.62
C PHE A 779 20.39 -36.99 4.00
N SER A 780 21.12 -36.57 5.04
CA SER A 780 20.51 -36.38 6.34
C SER A 780 19.50 -35.22 6.28
N PRO A 781 18.49 -35.15 7.17
CA PRO A 781 17.60 -34.00 7.25
C PRO A 781 18.33 -32.66 7.40
N GLU A 782 19.47 -32.66 8.10
CA GLU A 782 20.37 -31.51 8.23
C GLU A 782 20.99 -31.11 6.87
N GLN A 783 21.51 -32.07 6.10
CA GLN A 783 22.05 -31.81 4.76
C GLN A 783 20.99 -31.29 3.78
N ILE A 784 19.75 -31.77 3.91
CA ILE A 784 18.61 -31.27 3.13
C ILE A 784 18.30 -29.82 3.50
N LYS A 785 18.32 -29.47 4.80
CA LYS A 785 18.17 -28.10 5.25
C LYS A 785 19.31 -27.22 4.71
N THR A 786 20.55 -27.66 4.81
CA THR A 786 21.72 -26.95 4.26
C THR A 786 21.61 -26.74 2.74
N LEU A 787 21.11 -27.72 2.00
CA LEU A 787 20.86 -27.58 0.56
C LEU A 787 19.78 -26.53 0.28
N LYS A 788 18.68 -26.51 1.04
CA LYS A 788 17.64 -25.47 0.94
C LYS A 788 18.22 -24.08 1.22
N ASP A 789 19.01 -23.96 2.28
CA ASP A 789 19.65 -22.72 2.69
C ASP A 789 20.67 -22.24 1.64
N TYR A 790 21.45 -23.16 1.06
CA TYR A 790 22.37 -22.87 -0.05
C TYR A 790 21.63 -22.38 -1.29
N LEU A 791 20.54 -23.02 -1.70
CA LEU A 791 19.74 -22.59 -2.85
C LEU A 791 19.12 -21.21 -2.63
N TYR A 792 18.54 -20.98 -1.45
CA TYR A 792 18.02 -19.68 -1.05
C TYR A 792 19.11 -18.59 -1.09
N ALA A 793 20.27 -18.85 -0.51
CA ALA A 793 21.34 -17.86 -0.43
C ALA A 793 21.92 -17.53 -1.82
N ASN A 794 21.98 -18.50 -2.74
CA ASN A 794 22.33 -18.24 -4.14
C ASN A 794 21.28 -17.37 -4.86
N ILE A 795 19.99 -17.59 -4.61
CA ILE A 795 18.92 -16.72 -5.14
C ILE A 795 19.09 -15.29 -4.61
N LEU A 796 19.33 -15.13 -3.30
CA LEU A 796 19.58 -13.83 -2.69
C LEU A 796 20.79 -13.13 -3.31
N LEU A 797 21.90 -13.85 -3.52
CA LEU A 797 23.08 -13.30 -4.20
C LEU A 797 22.74 -12.80 -5.61
N LEU A 798 22.00 -13.58 -6.40
CA LEU A 798 21.57 -13.16 -7.74
C LEU A 798 20.66 -11.93 -7.72
N GLU A 799 19.76 -11.85 -6.74
CA GLU A 799 18.90 -10.68 -6.54
C GLU A 799 19.73 -9.45 -6.10
N CYS A 800 20.74 -9.61 -5.25
CA CYS A 800 21.70 -8.56 -4.93
C CYS A 800 22.48 -8.08 -6.16
N ILE A 801 22.91 -9.00 -7.04
CA ILE A 801 23.59 -8.64 -8.31
C ILE A 801 22.67 -7.82 -9.21
N LYS A 802 21.38 -8.19 -9.28
CA LYS A 802 20.37 -7.48 -10.08
C LYS A 802 20.04 -6.09 -9.53
N GLY A 803 19.99 -5.95 -8.20
CA GLY A 803 19.60 -4.72 -7.52
C GLY A 803 20.74 -3.74 -7.20
N CYS A 804 22.01 -4.15 -7.33
CA CYS A 804 23.14 -3.28 -6.99
C CYS A 804 23.32 -2.12 -7.99
N ASN A 805 23.78 -0.96 -7.49
CA ASN A 805 24.10 0.20 -8.33
C ASN A 805 25.27 -0.07 -9.27
N TYR A 806 26.34 -0.65 -8.72
CA TYR A 806 27.55 -0.98 -9.45
C TYR A 806 28.22 -2.21 -8.87
N SER A 807 28.65 -3.08 -9.77
CA SER A 807 29.61 -4.15 -9.50
C SER A 807 30.38 -4.45 -10.80
N SER A 808 31.65 -4.83 -10.65
CA SER A 808 32.51 -5.10 -11.79
C SER A 808 31.97 -6.25 -12.63
N LYS A 809 31.99 -6.06 -13.95
CA LYS A 809 31.50 -7.07 -14.92
C LYS A 809 32.29 -8.37 -14.80
N ASP A 810 33.59 -8.27 -14.54
CA ASP A 810 34.48 -9.41 -14.35
C ASP A 810 34.05 -10.24 -13.12
N LEU A 811 33.91 -9.61 -11.95
CA LEU A 811 33.44 -10.29 -10.74
C LEU A 811 32.06 -10.93 -10.94
N ARG A 812 31.10 -10.18 -11.49
CA ARG A 812 29.76 -10.72 -11.77
C ARG A 812 29.84 -11.94 -12.69
N THR A 813 30.66 -11.88 -13.73
CA THR A 813 30.84 -12.99 -14.67
C THR A 813 31.44 -14.20 -13.98
N GLN A 814 32.47 -14.00 -13.16
CA GLN A 814 33.10 -15.05 -12.38
C GLN A 814 32.10 -15.70 -11.41
N ILE A 815 31.41 -14.91 -10.58
CA ILE A 815 30.37 -15.42 -9.67
C ILE A 815 29.35 -16.25 -10.45
N LEU A 816 28.75 -15.69 -11.50
CA LEU A 816 27.72 -16.35 -12.30
C LEU A 816 28.21 -17.64 -12.97
N ASP A 817 29.47 -17.69 -13.43
CA ASP A 817 30.03 -18.85 -14.12
C ASP A 817 30.44 -19.97 -13.14
N TYR A 818 30.80 -19.61 -11.89
CA TYR A 818 31.23 -20.56 -10.84
C TYR A 818 30.12 -20.98 -9.87
N LEU A 819 28.89 -20.46 -10.00
CA LEU A 819 27.74 -20.92 -9.21
C LEU A 819 27.47 -22.42 -9.38
N LEU A 820 27.11 -23.08 -8.28
CA LEU A 820 26.85 -24.52 -8.21
C LEU A 820 28.04 -25.43 -8.60
N LEU A 821 29.28 -24.95 -8.41
CA LEU A 821 30.47 -25.78 -8.54
C LEU A 821 30.98 -26.27 -7.19
N PRO A 822 31.67 -27.42 -7.14
CA PRO A 822 32.37 -27.83 -5.93
C PRO A 822 33.53 -26.86 -5.67
N SER A 823 33.83 -26.60 -4.41
CA SER A 823 34.81 -25.58 -3.98
C SER A 823 36.20 -25.78 -4.59
N LYS A 824 36.59 -27.03 -4.89
CA LYS A 824 37.86 -27.36 -5.56
C LYS A 824 37.96 -26.90 -7.02
N ARG A 825 36.82 -26.66 -7.69
CA ARG A 825 36.74 -26.20 -9.08
C ARG A 825 36.54 -24.68 -9.18
N ILE A 826 36.49 -23.98 -8.04
CA ILE A 826 36.38 -22.53 -7.97
C ILE A 826 37.78 -21.93 -7.71
N PRO A 827 38.21 -20.89 -8.44
CA PRO A 827 39.49 -20.23 -8.19
C PRO A 827 39.65 -19.78 -6.74
N GLU A 828 40.81 -20.07 -6.12
CA GLU A 828 41.06 -19.73 -4.71
C GLU A 828 40.90 -18.23 -4.44
N THR A 829 41.19 -17.38 -5.42
CA THR A 829 41.04 -15.92 -5.34
C THR A 829 39.60 -15.44 -5.12
N LEU A 830 38.60 -16.28 -5.43
CA LEU A 830 37.17 -15.97 -5.27
C LEU A 830 36.56 -16.55 -3.99
N ILE A 831 37.19 -17.58 -3.41
CA ILE A 831 36.67 -18.30 -2.25
C ILE A 831 37.53 -18.13 -0.99
N ARG A 832 38.74 -17.57 -1.11
CA ARG A 832 39.57 -17.17 0.02
C ARG A 832 39.45 -15.69 0.28
N GLU A 833 39.41 -15.36 1.56
CA GLU A 833 39.49 -13.98 2.04
C GLU A 833 40.90 -13.46 1.69
N GLN A 834 41.01 -12.56 0.72
CA GLN A 834 42.24 -11.78 0.58
C GLN A 834 42.30 -10.85 1.77
N GLY A 835 43.38 -10.90 2.55
CA GLY A 835 43.69 -9.87 3.53
C GLY A 835 43.89 -8.55 2.79
N LEU A 836 42.83 -7.76 2.65
CA LEU A 836 42.91 -6.40 2.15
C LEU A 836 43.57 -5.57 3.25
N GLY A 837 44.90 -5.49 3.19
CA GLY A 837 45.63 -4.42 3.82
C GLY A 837 45.03 -3.09 3.35
N VAL A 838 44.64 -2.28 4.33
CA VAL A 838 44.24 -0.88 4.22
C VAL A 838 44.93 -0.20 3.04
N ARG A 839 44.20 0.05 1.95
CA ARG A 839 44.56 1.12 1.02
C ARG A 839 43.75 2.33 1.47
N GLY A 840 44.43 3.20 2.20
CA GLY A 840 43.89 4.43 2.79
C GLY A 840 43.67 5.56 1.79
#